data_AF-A0A956H598-F1
#
_entry.id   AF-A0A956H598-F1
#
_cell.length_a   1.000
_cell.length_b   1.000
_cell.length_c   1.000
_cell.angle_alpha   90.00
_cell.angle_beta   90.00
_cell.angle_gamma   90.00
#
_symmetry.space_group_name_H-M   'P 1'
#
loop_
_entity.id
_entity.type
_entity.pdbx_description
1 polymer ?
#
loop_
_entity_poly.entity_id
_entity_poly.type
_entity_poly.pdbx_seq_one_letter_code
_entity_poly.pdbx_strand_id
1 'polypeptide(L)'
;AGIAGSGLITAVIANGWAEALYAGRREDGKDDEARGLERGLERLLESFDDGRKLLAKRGSPEGQDYGDRWVRHKRSRPAPRSLEQLRDAPLASLAPGKEWDYFRVSNIGLFVASIEDLLWRLTPAEAGDAFAVRRLVTNTLVEGPFALLRDSGGLDVGAGVECLSPGGSSFVCAAKVVDRNTALDILARRENGEDAGVAQLVDLSMMTVGYTIALAAPPVLLHEMLEPPLEQFTRGGAPRVARERVRQTRVIAGHELESYATVVIHEDSLSVDSEHYLFVGDRLLVFSRPELAERFLRETPAGVDALADSPEFAAASARFRDGVALQSIRYDEDLGQYALELAFDTRGVALSAHLDGSPGDMGDLGVLAQLMPEDPVTLAGLAFEPDDLEELFDEPEWERCRGHGDPARAKQAEADDGGDKKDDEPERCGLAAADKLPPIDLIEAASAAVFGWYPAVGHTLWQDWVLALPADAKLRRALPAGVRDLKAGEPRSHAGLWWLLRDEALVVASTQELVSAAAARPKPAADQDPPFGLFRFDGRRLAAVVRELGQHYGGNRREEILRWQASLIGLVTQGELVARWGEREGDRDRDSAEFTALVALNLSDTPQMGLIDRWVASPEVQNASMLPRSLGARERETTLVYRLRVANAEDFVRRAIPGDNPRMIAEVVAEDELRLTVLPSRAVPVSTSHPLSADARKAMLAADGQFRADHPKIREIVKSLKVEGDDEATAAAIVTWAHERIRYRVTPNSPDVLELIEQREGDCTEYALLTVTLLRAAGIPARLEEGMSAGGDDMGAHAWVAWYDGKRWREVDPTAGTAYVGSGHLRLEVVDVLALLSLGQFEVLAIDRLDR
;
A
#
# COMPACT_ATOMS: atom_id res chain seq x y z
N ALA A 1 -10.95 -44.43 -6.43
CA ALA A 1 -12.02 -44.55 -7.45
C ALA A 1 -12.60 -43.19 -7.85
N GLY A 2 -12.95 -42.29 -6.92
CA GLY A 2 -13.44 -40.94 -7.25
C GLY A 2 -12.40 -39.95 -7.84
N ILE A 3 -11.11 -40.15 -7.57
CA ILE A 3 -10.02 -39.28 -8.08
C ILE A 3 -9.61 -39.64 -9.54
N ALA A 4 -9.91 -40.86 -10.00
CA ALA A 4 -9.55 -41.31 -11.35
C ALA A 4 -10.57 -40.90 -12.42
N GLY A 5 -11.80 -40.51 -12.02
CA GLY A 5 -12.87 -40.14 -12.95
C GLY A 5 -12.76 -38.72 -13.49
N SER A 6 -12.28 -37.76 -12.69
CA SER A 6 -12.18 -36.35 -13.09
C SER A 6 -11.02 -36.08 -14.04
N GLY A 7 -9.83 -36.65 -13.76
CA GLY A 7 -8.68 -36.54 -14.67
C GLY A 7 -8.95 -37.17 -16.04
N LEU A 8 -9.79 -38.21 -16.11
CA LEU A 8 -10.18 -38.85 -17.38
C LEU A 8 -11.15 -37.96 -18.18
N ILE A 9 -12.09 -37.28 -17.52
CA ILE A 9 -13.06 -36.40 -18.19
C ILE A 9 -12.37 -35.12 -18.70
N THR A 10 -11.51 -34.51 -17.89
CA THR A 10 -10.71 -33.33 -18.30
C THR A 10 -9.70 -33.69 -19.39
N ALA A 11 -9.05 -34.86 -19.33
CA ALA A 11 -8.17 -35.34 -20.40
C ALA A 11 -8.92 -35.69 -21.68
N VAL A 12 -10.14 -36.24 -21.61
CA VAL A 12 -10.98 -36.55 -22.78
C VAL A 12 -11.50 -35.27 -23.45
N ILE A 13 -11.86 -34.26 -22.67
CA ILE A 13 -12.27 -32.94 -23.19
C ILE A 13 -11.05 -32.23 -23.81
N ALA A 14 -9.91 -32.20 -23.12
CA ALA A 14 -8.67 -31.62 -23.66
C ALA A 14 -8.20 -32.33 -24.94
N ASN A 15 -8.26 -33.67 -25.00
CA ASN A 15 -7.96 -34.43 -26.23
C ASN A 15 -8.94 -34.11 -27.36
N GLY A 16 -10.24 -34.04 -27.08
CA GLY A 16 -11.25 -33.76 -28.10
C GLY A 16 -11.09 -32.37 -28.74
N TRP A 17 -10.73 -31.36 -27.95
CA TRP A 17 -10.45 -30.00 -28.43
C TRP A 17 -9.09 -29.90 -29.13
N ALA A 18 -8.07 -30.59 -28.62
CA ALA A 18 -6.74 -30.63 -29.21
C ALA A 18 -6.71 -31.33 -30.57
N GLU A 19 -7.43 -32.46 -30.73
CA GLU A 19 -7.57 -33.15 -32.02
C GLU A 19 -8.33 -32.29 -33.05
N ALA A 20 -9.35 -31.54 -32.61
CA ALA A 20 -10.09 -30.62 -33.49
C ALA A 20 -9.23 -29.42 -33.94
N LEU A 21 -8.39 -28.87 -33.05
CA LEU A 21 -7.44 -27.79 -33.36
C LEU A 21 -6.30 -28.28 -34.27
N TYR A 22 -5.78 -29.49 -34.03
CA TYR A 22 -4.78 -30.13 -34.88
C TYR A 22 -5.32 -30.40 -36.28
N ALA A 23 -6.55 -30.93 -36.39
CA ALA A 23 -7.22 -31.14 -37.66
C ALA A 23 -7.46 -29.83 -38.43
N GLY A 24 -7.93 -28.77 -37.74
CA GLY A 24 -8.15 -27.46 -38.35
C GLY A 24 -6.86 -26.78 -38.87
N ARG A 25 -5.75 -26.85 -38.12
CA ARG A 25 -4.47 -26.23 -38.54
C ARG A 25 -3.83 -26.95 -39.74
N ARG A 26 -4.04 -28.27 -39.91
CA ARG A 26 -3.64 -29.00 -41.12
C ARG A 26 -4.49 -28.65 -42.34
N GLU A 27 -5.79 -28.46 -42.15
CA GLU A 27 -6.69 -28.01 -43.23
C GLU A 27 -6.32 -26.60 -43.73
N ASP A 28 -5.80 -25.74 -42.84
CA ASP A 28 -5.29 -24.40 -43.16
C ASP A 28 -3.85 -24.38 -43.74
N GLY A 29 -3.23 -25.55 -43.96
CA GLY A 29 -1.90 -25.67 -44.56
C GLY A 29 -0.72 -25.30 -43.63
N LYS A 30 -0.93 -25.23 -42.31
CA LYS A 30 0.08 -24.86 -41.31
C LYS A 30 0.70 -26.10 -40.63
N ASP A 31 1.32 -26.96 -41.42
CA ASP A 31 1.83 -28.26 -40.95
C ASP A 31 2.93 -28.16 -39.86
N ASP A 32 3.71 -27.07 -39.82
CA ASP A 32 4.75 -26.90 -38.79
C ASP A 32 4.20 -26.50 -37.43
N GLU A 33 3.13 -25.70 -37.40
CA GLU A 33 2.39 -25.36 -36.17
C GLU A 33 1.61 -26.58 -35.66
N ALA A 34 1.01 -27.36 -36.56
CA ALA A 34 0.34 -28.61 -36.21
C ALA A 34 1.32 -29.60 -35.57
N ARG A 35 2.51 -29.79 -36.16
CA ARG A 35 3.57 -30.63 -35.58
C ARG A 35 4.13 -30.08 -34.27
N GLY A 36 4.14 -28.75 -34.09
CA GLY A 36 4.48 -28.11 -32.82
C GLY A 36 3.48 -28.43 -31.71
N LEU A 37 2.18 -28.37 -32.05
CA LEU A 37 1.08 -28.72 -31.16
C LEU A 37 1.10 -30.21 -30.78
N GLU A 38 1.36 -31.10 -31.75
CA GLU A 38 1.50 -32.55 -31.53
C GLU A 38 2.63 -32.88 -30.56
N ARG A 39 3.82 -32.28 -30.73
CA ARG A 39 4.93 -32.43 -29.78
C ARG A 39 4.65 -31.78 -28.42
N GLY A 40 3.84 -30.72 -28.37
CA GLY A 40 3.36 -30.12 -27.13
C GLY A 40 2.45 -31.07 -26.37
N LEU A 41 1.49 -31.69 -27.08
CA LEU A 41 0.54 -32.68 -26.57
C LEU A 41 1.22 -33.97 -26.11
N GLU A 42 2.18 -34.50 -26.87
CA GLU A 42 2.96 -35.67 -26.48
C GLU A 42 3.74 -35.40 -25.19
N ARG A 43 4.38 -34.23 -25.06
CA ARG A 43 5.04 -33.81 -23.81
C ARG A 43 4.07 -33.60 -22.66
N LEU A 44 2.86 -33.11 -22.92
CA LEU A 44 1.79 -32.95 -21.93
C LEU A 44 1.29 -34.31 -21.44
N LEU A 45 1.11 -35.27 -22.34
CA LEU A 45 0.71 -36.65 -22.03
C LEU A 45 1.82 -37.42 -21.31
N GLU A 46 3.08 -37.23 -21.70
CA GLU A 46 4.24 -37.79 -21.00
C GLU A 46 4.39 -37.18 -19.60
N SER A 47 4.30 -35.85 -19.46
CA SER A 47 4.36 -35.16 -18.16
C SER A 47 3.15 -35.52 -17.27
N PHE A 48 1.97 -35.73 -17.84
CA PHE A 48 0.80 -36.22 -17.12
C PHE A 48 0.96 -37.68 -16.69
N ASP A 49 1.45 -38.56 -17.56
CA ASP A 49 1.64 -39.97 -17.23
C ASP A 49 2.83 -40.19 -16.29
N ASP A 50 3.86 -39.34 -16.36
CA ASP A 50 4.99 -39.29 -15.44
C ASP A 50 4.60 -38.66 -14.11
N GLY A 51 3.78 -37.60 -14.10
CA GLY A 51 3.12 -37.07 -12.91
C GLY A 51 2.23 -38.10 -12.23
N ARG A 52 1.51 -38.92 -13.01
CA ARG A 52 0.71 -40.04 -12.51
C ARG A 52 1.57 -41.19 -11.97
N LYS A 53 2.72 -41.49 -12.59
CA LYS A 53 3.72 -42.46 -12.11
C LYS A 53 4.45 -41.97 -10.86
N LEU A 54 4.73 -40.68 -10.75
CA LEU A 54 5.31 -40.00 -9.58
C LEU A 54 4.32 -40.03 -8.40
N LEU A 55 3.05 -39.68 -8.63
CA LEU A 55 1.98 -39.80 -7.64
C LEU A 55 1.72 -41.26 -7.20
N ALA A 56 2.01 -42.23 -8.07
CA ALA A 56 1.92 -43.66 -7.76
C ALA A 56 3.19 -44.24 -7.08
N LYS A 57 4.34 -43.56 -7.16
CA LYS A 57 5.63 -43.99 -6.60
C LYS A 57 6.23 -42.90 -5.71
N ARG A 58 5.70 -42.76 -4.48
CA ARG A 58 6.27 -42.01 -3.33
C ARG A 58 6.43 -40.49 -3.48
N GLY A 59 5.86 -39.79 -2.49
CA GLY A 59 6.39 -38.54 -1.91
C GLY A 59 6.17 -37.29 -2.76
N SER A 60 5.64 -36.23 -2.12
CA SER A 60 5.50 -34.90 -2.73
C SER A 60 6.79 -34.45 -3.42
N PRO A 61 6.72 -33.82 -4.61
CA PRO A 61 7.88 -33.14 -5.19
C PRO A 61 8.30 -31.99 -4.28
N GLU A 62 9.59 -31.95 -3.97
CA GLU A 62 10.23 -30.92 -3.14
C GLU A 62 10.18 -29.57 -3.85
N GLY A 63 9.58 -28.58 -3.18
CA GLY A 63 9.60 -27.17 -3.53
C GLY A 63 9.65 -26.35 -2.24
N GLN A 64 10.83 -25.82 -1.93
CA GLN A 64 11.21 -24.98 -0.77
C GLN A 64 10.96 -25.61 0.62
N ASP A 65 12.07 -26.09 1.19
CA ASP A 65 12.19 -27.05 2.30
C ASP A 65 12.20 -26.42 3.70
N TYR A 66 11.38 -25.39 3.96
CA TYR A 66 11.30 -24.80 5.30
C TYR A 66 10.11 -25.33 6.11
N GLY A 67 8.96 -25.59 5.49
CA GLY A 67 7.75 -26.08 6.18
C GLY A 67 7.62 -27.60 6.37
N ASP A 68 8.44 -28.40 5.69
CA ASP A 68 8.15 -29.83 5.44
C ASP A 68 8.74 -30.82 6.46
N ARG A 69 9.42 -30.32 7.50
CA ARG A 69 9.90 -31.17 8.62
C ARG A 69 8.74 -31.91 9.32
N TRP A 70 7.51 -31.38 9.26
CA TRP A 70 6.33 -31.96 9.91
C TRP A 70 5.76 -33.20 9.20
N VAL A 71 5.81 -33.24 7.86
CA VAL A 71 5.20 -34.31 7.04
C VAL A 71 6.10 -35.55 6.97
N ARG A 72 7.42 -35.38 7.13
CA ARG A 72 8.41 -36.47 6.99
C ARG A 72 8.58 -37.37 8.23
N HIS A 73 7.96 -37.06 9.37
CA HIS A 73 8.10 -37.85 10.59
C HIS A 73 6.97 -38.88 10.78
N LYS A 74 7.35 -40.15 11.00
CA LYS A 74 6.48 -41.29 11.34
C LYS A 74 5.75 -41.16 12.70
N ARG A 75 5.31 -39.98 13.09
CA ARG A 75 4.47 -39.75 14.29
C ARG A 75 3.00 -39.98 13.92
N SER A 76 2.18 -40.40 14.90
CA SER A 76 0.72 -40.47 14.75
C SER A 76 0.18 -39.09 14.40
N ARG A 77 -0.60 -38.99 13.32
CA ARG A 77 -1.27 -37.74 12.94
C ARG A 77 -2.17 -37.27 14.10
N PRO A 78 -2.11 -35.98 14.51
CA PRO A 78 -3.01 -35.45 15.52
C PRO A 78 -4.48 -35.63 15.13
N ALA A 79 -5.36 -35.69 16.13
CA ALA A 79 -6.79 -35.83 15.89
C ALA A 79 -7.34 -34.61 15.12
N PRO A 80 -8.41 -34.77 14.32
CA PRO A 80 -9.15 -33.63 13.79
C PRO A 80 -9.68 -32.73 14.90
N ARG A 81 -9.69 -31.42 14.67
CA ARG A 81 -10.34 -30.45 15.55
C ARG A 81 -11.86 -30.59 15.45
N SER A 82 -12.56 -30.21 16.52
CA SER A 82 -14.02 -30.11 16.48
C SER A 82 -14.46 -28.89 15.66
N LEU A 83 -15.69 -28.92 15.11
CA LEU A 83 -16.27 -27.75 14.45
C LEU A 83 -16.39 -26.56 15.43
N GLU A 84 -16.61 -26.81 16.72
CA GLU A 84 -16.67 -25.75 17.73
C GLU A 84 -15.31 -25.04 17.89
N GLN A 85 -14.21 -25.80 17.95
CA GLN A 85 -12.86 -25.23 17.98
C GLN A 85 -12.57 -24.39 16.73
N LEU A 86 -12.93 -24.91 15.54
CA LEU A 86 -12.71 -24.21 14.28
C LEU A 86 -13.60 -22.98 14.11
N ARG A 87 -14.77 -22.94 14.75
CA ARG A 87 -15.67 -21.79 14.74
C ARG A 87 -15.16 -20.67 15.65
N ASP A 88 -14.76 -21.01 16.89
CA ASP A 88 -14.63 -20.01 17.95
C ASP A 88 -13.18 -19.57 18.24
N ALA A 89 -12.17 -20.38 17.90
CA ALA A 89 -10.78 -20.05 18.24
C ALA A 89 -10.15 -19.01 17.28
N PRO A 90 -9.41 -17.99 17.77
CA PRO A 90 -8.63 -17.10 16.92
C PRO A 90 -7.68 -17.87 16.00
N LEU A 91 -7.42 -17.35 14.79
CA LEU A 91 -6.63 -18.09 13.81
C LEU A 91 -5.19 -18.38 14.31
N ALA A 92 -4.59 -17.44 15.06
CA ALA A 92 -3.28 -17.61 15.69
C ALA A 92 -3.24 -18.74 16.73
N SER A 93 -4.35 -19.04 17.41
CA SER A 93 -4.44 -20.17 18.35
C SER A 93 -4.54 -21.52 17.64
N LEU A 94 -4.92 -21.52 16.37
CA LEU A 94 -5.00 -22.73 15.54
C LEU A 94 -3.67 -23.04 14.82
N ALA A 95 -2.78 -22.05 14.71
CA ALA A 95 -1.54 -22.11 13.96
C ALA A 95 -0.43 -22.79 14.78
N PRO A 96 0.11 -23.95 14.34
CA PRO A 96 1.17 -24.63 15.08
C PRO A 96 2.55 -24.04 14.73
N GLY A 97 3.36 -23.72 15.76
CA GLY A 97 4.69 -23.13 15.62
C GLY A 97 4.68 -21.61 15.54
N LYS A 98 5.88 -21.02 15.51
CA LYS A 98 6.09 -19.56 15.55
C LYS A 98 6.47 -18.90 14.22
N GLU A 99 6.84 -19.69 13.21
CA GLU A 99 7.27 -19.21 11.89
C GLU A 99 6.05 -18.97 11.00
N TRP A 100 5.31 -17.91 11.29
CA TRP A 100 4.17 -17.47 10.51
C TRP A 100 4.19 -15.96 10.36
N ASP A 101 3.99 -15.50 9.13
CA ASP A 101 3.49 -14.15 8.92
C ASP A 101 2.02 -14.12 9.32
N TYR A 102 1.63 -13.16 10.15
CA TYR A 102 0.27 -12.94 10.61
C TYR A 102 -0.23 -11.59 10.10
N PHE A 103 -1.47 -11.55 9.63
CA PHE A 103 -2.12 -10.36 9.10
C PHE A 103 -3.48 -10.20 9.75
N ARG A 104 -3.83 -8.96 10.08
CA ARG A 104 -5.11 -8.60 10.67
C ARG A 104 -5.62 -7.32 10.04
N VAL A 105 -6.88 -7.35 9.64
CA VAL A 105 -7.69 -6.14 9.39
C VAL A 105 -8.80 -6.15 10.41
N SER A 106 -8.85 -5.15 11.29
CA SER A 106 -9.86 -5.09 12.35
C SER A 106 -11.25 -4.76 11.82
N ASN A 107 -11.34 -3.94 10.77
CA ASN A 107 -12.59 -3.55 10.13
C ASN A 107 -12.44 -3.55 8.60
N ILE A 108 -13.03 -4.54 7.93
CA ILE A 108 -12.92 -4.71 6.47
C ILE A 108 -13.60 -3.55 5.73
N GLY A 109 -14.79 -3.16 6.17
CA GLY A 109 -15.58 -2.12 5.52
C GLY A 109 -14.84 -0.78 5.45
N LEU A 110 -14.12 -0.45 6.53
CA LEU A 110 -13.23 0.69 6.57
C LEU A 110 -12.06 0.55 5.60
N PHE A 111 -11.33 -0.56 5.70
CA PHE A 111 -10.18 -0.84 4.85
C PHE A 111 -10.53 -0.73 3.36
N VAL A 112 -11.64 -1.33 2.94
CA VAL A 112 -12.13 -1.28 1.56
C VAL A 112 -12.55 0.14 1.17
N ALA A 113 -13.26 0.87 2.03
CA ALA A 113 -13.63 2.26 1.70
C ALA A 113 -12.43 3.17 1.53
N SER A 114 -11.40 3.04 2.37
CA SER A 114 -10.18 3.82 2.24
C SER A 114 -9.47 3.53 0.92
N ILE A 115 -9.40 2.26 0.51
CA ILE A 115 -8.84 1.88 -0.80
C ILE A 115 -9.72 2.37 -1.94
N GLU A 116 -11.04 2.22 -1.84
CA GLU A 116 -12.00 2.72 -2.84
C GLU A 116 -11.86 4.24 -3.04
N ASP A 117 -11.75 5.02 -1.96
CA ASP A 117 -11.56 6.47 -2.02
C ASP A 117 -10.28 6.83 -2.79
N LEU A 118 -9.15 6.25 -2.39
CA LEU A 118 -7.85 6.48 -3.03
C LEU A 118 -7.90 6.11 -4.51
N LEU A 119 -8.37 4.90 -4.83
CA LEU A 119 -8.41 4.40 -6.20
C LEU A 119 -9.33 5.22 -7.11
N TRP A 120 -10.46 5.72 -6.62
CA TRP A 120 -11.35 6.59 -7.40
C TRP A 120 -10.79 7.99 -7.60
N ARG A 121 -9.99 8.49 -6.66
CA ARG A 121 -9.30 9.78 -6.77
C ARG A 121 -8.00 9.70 -7.58
N LEU A 122 -7.46 8.50 -7.83
CA LEU A 122 -6.24 8.30 -8.61
C LEU A 122 -6.32 8.99 -9.98
N THR A 123 -5.33 9.82 -10.23
CA THR A 123 -5.16 10.58 -11.46
C THR A 123 -3.85 10.14 -12.12
N PRO A 124 -3.85 9.81 -13.43
CA PRO A 124 -2.60 9.52 -14.12
C PRO A 124 -1.70 10.76 -14.18
N ALA A 125 -0.38 10.56 -14.29
CA ALA A 125 0.55 11.65 -14.57
C ALA A 125 0.28 12.30 -15.95
N GLU A 126 -0.18 11.52 -16.94
CA GLU A 126 -0.47 11.99 -18.30
C GLU A 126 -1.87 11.60 -18.77
N ALA A 127 -2.48 12.45 -19.59
CA ALA A 127 -3.83 12.21 -20.10
C ALA A 127 -3.94 10.91 -20.93
N GLY A 128 -2.86 10.48 -21.59
CA GLY A 128 -2.80 9.24 -22.36
C GLY A 128 -2.98 7.98 -21.53
N ASP A 129 -2.65 8.03 -20.24
CA ASP A 129 -2.71 6.89 -19.33
C ASP A 129 -4.10 6.73 -18.65
N ALA A 130 -4.99 7.71 -18.80
CA ALA A 130 -6.28 7.75 -18.10
C ALA A 130 -7.16 6.51 -18.32
N PHE A 131 -7.12 5.93 -19.51
CA PHE A 131 -7.85 4.70 -19.80
C PHE A 131 -7.26 3.49 -19.05
N ALA A 132 -5.93 3.36 -19.02
CA ALA A 132 -5.24 2.28 -18.32
C ALA A 132 -5.49 2.35 -16.81
N VAL A 133 -5.41 3.55 -16.22
CA VAL A 133 -5.70 3.78 -14.80
C VAL A 133 -7.16 3.47 -14.48
N ARG A 134 -8.12 3.95 -15.28
CA ARG A 134 -9.54 3.64 -15.06
C ARG A 134 -9.82 2.14 -15.14
N ARG A 135 -9.18 1.44 -16.07
CA ARG A 135 -9.29 -0.01 -16.22
C ARG A 135 -8.67 -0.74 -15.02
N LEU A 136 -7.50 -0.32 -14.55
CA LEU A 136 -6.87 -0.84 -13.32
C LEU A 136 -7.85 -0.72 -12.15
N VAL A 137 -8.38 0.49 -11.89
CA VAL A 137 -9.34 0.73 -10.80
C VAL A 137 -10.58 -0.14 -10.92
N THR A 138 -11.13 -0.28 -12.13
CA THR A 138 -12.34 -1.08 -12.38
C THR A 138 -12.08 -2.57 -12.15
N ASN A 139 -10.97 -3.09 -12.68
CA ASN A 139 -10.57 -4.48 -12.51
C ASN A 139 -10.28 -4.79 -11.04
N THR A 140 -9.61 -3.91 -10.31
CA THR A 140 -9.28 -4.12 -8.89
C THR A 140 -10.53 -4.10 -8.01
N LEU A 141 -11.39 -3.09 -8.14
CA LEU A 141 -12.51 -2.86 -7.20
C LEU A 141 -13.82 -3.57 -7.58
N VAL A 142 -14.10 -3.71 -8.88
CA VAL A 142 -15.41 -4.14 -9.36
C VAL A 142 -15.38 -5.60 -9.81
N GLU A 143 -14.37 -5.96 -10.61
CA GLU A 143 -14.33 -7.26 -11.29
C GLU A 143 -13.32 -8.25 -10.68
N GLY A 144 -12.53 -7.83 -9.69
CA GLY A 144 -11.37 -8.58 -9.20
C GLY A 144 -11.36 -8.83 -7.68
N PRO A 145 -10.17 -8.81 -7.04
CA PRO A 145 -9.94 -9.46 -5.75
C PRO A 145 -10.78 -8.86 -4.62
N PHE A 146 -11.15 -7.58 -4.67
CA PHE A 146 -11.92 -6.93 -3.59
C PHE A 146 -13.40 -7.29 -3.56
N ALA A 147 -13.94 -8.01 -4.55
CA ALA A 147 -15.38 -8.28 -4.66
C ALA A 147 -15.99 -8.92 -3.40
N LEU A 148 -15.25 -9.81 -2.74
CA LEU A 148 -15.69 -10.50 -1.52
C LEU A 148 -15.72 -9.59 -0.29
N LEU A 149 -14.90 -8.53 -0.27
CA LEU A 149 -14.73 -7.62 0.86
C LEU A 149 -15.76 -6.46 0.86
N ARG A 150 -16.58 -6.34 -0.19
CA ARG A 150 -17.59 -5.28 -0.33
C ARG A 150 -18.86 -5.62 0.46
N ASP A 151 -19.70 -4.62 0.71
CA ASP A 151 -21.03 -4.80 1.34
C ASP A 151 -21.90 -5.85 0.64
N SER A 152 -21.77 -5.98 -0.68
CA SER A 152 -22.46 -6.98 -1.50
C SER A 152 -21.72 -8.32 -1.61
N GLY A 153 -20.59 -8.48 -0.91
CA GLY A 153 -19.67 -9.61 -1.00
C GLY A 153 -20.11 -10.85 -0.22
N GLY A 154 -21.07 -10.70 0.69
CA GLY A 154 -21.57 -11.78 1.55
C GLY A 154 -20.75 -12.00 2.82
N LEU A 155 -19.66 -11.26 3.03
CA LEU A 155 -18.93 -11.19 4.31
C LEU A 155 -19.54 -10.15 5.25
N ASP A 156 -19.31 -10.34 6.56
CA ASP A 156 -19.58 -9.31 7.56
C ASP A 156 -18.46 -8.27 7.52
N VAL A 157 -18.71 -7.14 6.85
CA VAL A 157 -17.72 -6.07 6.67
C VAL A 157 -17.39 -5.33 7.97
N GLY A 158 -18.25 -5.45 9.00
CA GLY A 158 -18.00 -4.90 10.34
C GLY A 158 -17.16 -5.83 11.23
N ALA A 159 -16.82 -7.02 10.76
CA ALA A 159 -15.96 -7.96 11.47
C ALA A 159 -14.55 -7.97 10.89
N GLY A 160 -13.57 -8.28 11.72
CA GLY A 160 -12.18 -8.40 11.28
C GLY A 160 -11.89 -9.66 10.46
N VAL A 161 -10.79 -9.60 9.69
CA VAL A 161 -10.18 -10.73 9.00
C VAL A 161 -8.81 -10.98 9.58
N GLU A 162 -8.50 -12.26 9.79
CA GLU A 162 -7.16 -12.73 10.17
C GLU A 162 -6.64 -13.62 9.04
N CYS A 163 -5.37 -13.44 8.66
CA CYS A 163 -4.67 -14.34 7.75
C CYS A 163 -3.33 -14.76 8.32
N LEU A 164 -2.84 -15.92 7.90
CA LEU A 164 -1.50 -16.41 8.18
C LEU A 164 -0.86 -16.91 6.90
N SER A 165 0.43 -16.67 6.73
CA SER A 165 1.25 -17.23 5.66
C SER A 165 2.52 -17.88 6.24
N PRO A 166 2.91 -19.08 5.80
CA PRO A 166 4.19 -19.67 6.14
C PRO A 166 5.32 -19.20 5.20
N GLY A 167 5.09 -18.14 4.41
CA GLY A 167 5.97 -17.67 3.33
C GLY A 167 5.45 -18.01 1.92
N GLY A 168 5.87 -17.20 0.94
CA GLY A 168 5.41 -17.28 -0.45
C GLY A 168 3.90 -17.02 -0.61
N SER A 169 3.29 -17.60 -1.65
CA SER A 169 1.86 -17.43 -1.96
C SER A 169 0.92 -18.35 -1.16
N SER A 170 1.42 -19.04 -0.12
CA SER A 170 0.60 -19.94 0.68
C SER A 170 -0.10 -19.17 1.81
N PHE A 171 -1.40 -19.36 2.00
CA PHE A 171 -2.10 -18.63 3.06
C PHE A 171 -3.32 -19.40 3.59
N VAL A 172 -3.69 -19.04 4.81
CA VAL A 172 -4.97 -19.35 5.43
C VAL A 172 -5.59 -18.08 5.98
N CYS A 173 -6.87 -17.85 5.68
CA CYS A 173 -7.60 -16.69 6.16
C CYS A 173 -8.91 -17.09 6.86
N ALA A 174 -9.33 -16.29 7.83
CA ALA A 174 -10.59 -16.42 8.54
C ALA A 174 -11.41 -15.14 8.40
N ALA A 175 -12.69 -15.28 8.03
CA ALA A 175 -13.64 -14.17 7.89
C ALA A 175 -15.02 -14.56 8.41
N LYS A 176 -15.83 -13.57 8.81
CA LYS A 176 -17.26 -13.77 9.11
C LYS A 176 -18.12 -13.62 7.86
N VAL A 177 -19.18 -14.41 7.79
CA VAL A 177 -20.07 -14.52 6.63
C VAL A 177 -21.51 -14.20 7.05
N VAL A 178 -22.13 -13.27 6.32
CA VAL A 178 -23.56 -12.94 6.47
C VAL A 178 -24.42 -13.66 5.41
N ASP A 179 -23.87 -13.88 4.21
CA ASP A 179 -24.55 -14.57 3.12
C ASP A 179 -23.59 -15.53 2.40
N ARG A 180 -23.70 -16.81 2.77
CA ARG A 180 -22.91 -17.90 2.19
C ARG A 180 -23.12 -18.07 0.68
N ASN A 181 -24.34 -17.89 0.18
CA ASN A 181 -24.61 -18.14 -1.23
C ASN A 181 -23.98 -17.07 -2.11
N THR A 182 -24.09 -15.81 -1.68
CA THR A 182 -23.43 -14.67 -2.33
C THR A 182 -21.92 -14.84 -2.32
N ALA A 183 -21.33 -15.19 -1.17
CA ALA A 183 -19.88 -15.47 -1.08
C ALA A 183 -19.44 -16.60 -2.04
N LEU A 184 -20.18 -17.71 -2.08
CA LEU A 184 -19.88 -18.84 -2.99
C LEU A 184 -20.01 -18.46 -4.47
N ASP A 185 -20.96 -17.60 -4.84
CA ASP A 185 -21.16 -17.15 -6.20
C ASP A 185 -20.03 -16.22 -6.68
N ILE A 186 -19.49 -15.39 -5.79
CA ILE A 186 -18.29 -14.58 -6.07
C ILE A 186 -17.06 -15.48 -6.20
N LEU A 187 -16.83 -16.39 -5.25
CA LEU A 187 -15.70 -17.33 -5.28
C LEU A 187 -15.75 -18.27 -6.51
N ALA A 188 -16.94 -18.53 -7.06
CA ALA A 188 -17.11 -19.31 -8.28
C ALA A 188 -16.67 -18.57 -9.55
N ARG A 189 -16.65 -17.24 -9.54
CA ARG A 189 -16.36 -16.38 -10.70
C ARG A 189 -14.92 -15.87 -10.80
N ARG A 190 -14.11 -16.09 -9.75
CA ARG A 190 -12.68 -15.75 -9.66
C ARG A 190 -11.89 -16.17 -10.89
N GLU A 191 -10.96 -15.32 -11.33
CA GLU A 191 -10.04 -15.63 -12.43
C GLU A 191 -8.82 -16.46 -11.97
N ASN A 192 -7.89 -16.76 -12.89
CA ASN A 192 -6.67 -17.51 -12.56
C ASN A 192 -5.62 -16.55 -12.01
N GLY A 193 -5.08 -16.81 -10.82
CA GLY A 193 -4.04 -15.98 -10.21
C GLY A 193 -4.52 -14.66 -9.58
N GLU A 194 -5.83 -14.39 -9.57
CA GLU A 194 -6.41 -13.47 -8.59
C GLU A 194 -6.45 -14.22 -7.26
N ASP A 195 -6.16 -13.68 -6.09
CA ASP A 195 -6.41 -14.42 -4.83
C ASP A 195 -7.83 -14.17 -4.29
N ALA A 196 -8.41 -15.12 -3.54
CA ALA A 196 -9.68 -14.88 -2.87
C ALA A 196 -9.54 -13.64 -1.99
N GLY A 197 -10.39 -12.62 -2.19
CA GLY A 197 -10.20 -11.25 -1.65
C GLY A 197 -9.72 -11.07 -0.22
N VAL A 198 -9.93 -12.04 0.67
CA VAL A 198 -9.34 -12.06 2.03
C VAL A 198 -7.81 -12.18 2.04
N ALA A 199 -7.20 -12.80 1.04
CA ALA A 199 -5.75 -12.96 0.91
C ALA A 199 -5.06 -11.73 0.30
N GLN A 200 -5.81 -10.82 -0.33
CA GLN A 200 -5.28 -9.54 -0.82
C GLN A 200 -4.60 -8.72 0.30
N LEU A 201 -4.98 -8.97 1.55
CA LEU A 201 -4.38 -8.41 2.76
C LEU A 201 -2.91 -8.85 2.90
N VAL A 202 -2.60 -10.11 2.58
CA VAL A 202 -1.24 -10.66 2.60
C VAL A 202 -0.40 -9.90 1.58
N ASP A 203 -0.87 -9.80 0.33
CA ASP A 203 -0.13 -9.16 -0.76
C ASP A 203 0.12 -7.67 -0.51
N LEU A 204 -0.88 -6.91 -0.06
CA LEU A 204 -0.75 -5.45 0.13
C LEU A 204 0.32 -5.10 1.17
N SER A 205 0.42 -5.89 2.23
CA SER A 205 1.43 -5.67 3.26
C SER A 205 2.85 -5.93 2.73
N MET A 206 3.02 -6.96 1.88
CA MET A 206 4.29 -7.32 1.26
C MET A 206 4.73 -6.30 0.22
N MET A 207 3.78 -5.81 -0.58
CA MET A 207 4.08 -4.91 -1.69
C MET A 207 4.50 -3.51 -1.21
N THR A 208 3.91 -2.96 -0.15
CA THR A 208 4.10 -1.53 0.18
C THR A 208 5.55 -1.17 0.54
N VAL A 209 6.20 -1.96 1.40
CA VAL A 209 7.62 -1.74 1.79
C VAL A 209 8.55 -2.09 0.63
N GLY A 210 8.40 -3.29 0.06
CA GLY A 210 9.26 -3.78 -1.02
C GLY A 210 9.22 -2.86 -2.25
N TYR A 211 8.04 -2.34 -2.62
CA TYR A 211 7.88 -1.45 -3.77
C TYR A 211 8.55 -0.09 -3.55
N THR A 212 8.52 0.43 -2.32
CA THR A 212 9.18 1.71 -2.00
C THR A 212 10.71 1.58 -2.10
N ILE A 213 11.26 0.48 -1.59
CA ILE A 213 12.70 0.15 -1.70
C ILE A 213 13.08 -0.04 -3.17
N ALA A 214 12.30 -0.87 -3.88
CA ALA A 214 12.46 -1.15 -5.31
C ALA A 214 12.52 0.14 -6.15
N LEU A 215 11.55 1.04 -5.98
CA LEU A 215 11.49 2.30 -6.72
C LEU A 215 12.49 3.36 -6.26
N ALA A 216 13.17 3.18 -5.13
CA ALA A 216 14.27 4.05 -4.70
C ALA A 216 15.63 3.64 -5.31
N ALA A 217 15.77 2.38 -5.75
CA ALA A 217 16.91 1.90 -6.52
C ALA A 217 16.53 1.38 -7.94
N PRO A 218 15.77 2.13 -8.77
CA PRO A 218 15.33 1.66 -10.09
C PRO A 218 16.44 1.18 -11.01
N PRO A 219 17.64 1.80 -11.04
CA PRO A 219 18.70 1.33 -11.91
C PRO A 219 19.05 -0.15 -11.75
N VAL A 220 18.98 -0.69 -10.52
CA VAL A 220 19.26 -2.11 -10.26
C VAL A 220 18.19 -2.98 -10.91
N LEU A 221 16.91 -2.71 -10.64
CA LEU A 221 15.78 -3.48 -11.20
C LEU A 221 15.65 -3.33 -12.72
N LEU A 222 15.84 -2.13 -13.24
CA LEU A 222 15.75 -1.85 -14.66
C LEU A 222 16.93 -2.45 -15.43
N HIS A 223 18.09 -2.64 -14.80
CA HIS A 223 19.23 -3.35 -15.41
C HIS A 223 18.81 -4.76 -15.81
N GLU A 224 18.29 -5.54 -14.87
CA GLU A 224 17.82 -6.92 -15.12
C GLU A 224 16.75 -6.97 -16.21
N MET A 225 15.80 -6.03 -16.21
CA MET A 225 14.75 -5.96 -17.23
C MET A 225 15.28 -5.64 -18.64
N LEU A 226 16.42 -4.96 -18.75
CA LEU A 226 17.01 -4.52 -20.01
C LEU A 226 18.01 -5.54 -20.59
N GLU A 227 18.61 -6.40 -19.77
CA GLU A 227 19.53 -7.45 -20.21
C GLU A 227 18.79 -8.64 -20.90
N PRO A 228 19.43 -9.33 -21.86
CA PRO A 228 18.89 -10.54 -22.50
C PRO A 228 19.29 -11.86 -21.78
N PRO A 229 18.61 -13.00 -22.06
CA PRO A 229 17.39 -13.14 -22.85
C PRO A 229 16.13 -12.93 -22.00
N LEU A 230 15.22 -12.10 -22.50
CA LEU A 230 13.88 -11.88 -21.94
C LEU A 230 13.01 -13.15 -21.86
N GLU A 231 13.50 -14.29 -22.36
CA GLU A 231 12.76 -15.55 -22.35
C GLU A 231 12.37 -16.00 -20.94
N GLN A 232 13.11 -15.58 -19.91
CA GLN A 232 12.77 -15.87 -18.51
C GLN A 232 11.48 -15.16 -18.05
N PHE A 233 11.23 -13.93 -18.54
CA PHE A 233 9.94 -13.24 -18.36
C PHE A 233 8.82 -13.79 -19.27
N THR A 234 9.11 -14.79 -20.11
CA THR A 234 8.15 -15.46 -21.00
C THR A 234 7.78 -16.88 -20.61
N ARG A 235 8.23 -17.41 -19.47
CA ARG A 235 7.63 -18.63 -18.90
C ARG A 235 6.18 -18.35 -18.46
N GLY A 236 5.28 -18.34 -19.44
CA GLY A 236 3.87 -17.97 -19.32
C GLY A 236 3.27 -17.26 -20.55
N GLY A 237 4.04 -17.12 -21.65
CA GLY A 237 3.68 -16.27 -22.79
C GLY A 237 2.96 -16.93 -23.97
N ALA A 238 2.74 -18.24 -23.96
CA ALA A 238 1.93 -18.85 -25.01
C ALA A 238 0.46 -18.41 -24.89
N PRO A 239 -0.24 -18.11 -26.01
CA PRO A 239 -1.64 -17.73 -26.01
C PRO A 239 -2.47 -18.68 -25.15
N ARG A 240 -3.36 -18.13 -24.33
CA ARG A 240 -4.32 -18.92 -23.56
C ARG A 240 -5.27 -19.61 -24.53
N VAL A 241 -5.25 -20.93 -24.55
CA VAL A 241 -6.09 -21.78 -25.39
C VAL A 241 -7.46 -22.00 -24.75
N ALA A 242 -7.46 -22.35 -23.46
CA ALA A 242 -8.69 -22.64 -22.72
C ALA A 242 -8.54 -22.35 -21.22
N ARG A 243 -9.68 -22.14 -20.57
CA ARG A 243 -9.79 -21.99 -19.12
C ARG A 243 -11.03 -22.71 -18.62
N GLU A 244 -10.88 -23.49 -17.57
CA GLU A 244 -12.01 -24.12 -16.87
C GLU A 244 -11.81 -23.97 -15.36
N ARG A 245 -12.85 -23.53 -14.64
CA ARG A 245 -12.86 -23.52 -13.18
C ARG A 245 -13.85 -24.56 -12.69
N VAL A 246 -13.37 -25.52 -11.91
CA VAL A 246 -14.14 -26.67 -11.45
C VAL A 246 -14.36 -26.56 -9.95
N ARG A 247 -15.62 -26.68 -9.52
CA ARG A 247 -16.00 -26.83 -8.11
C ARG A 247 -16.15 -28.31 -7.76
N GLN A 248 -15.61 -28.72 -6.62
CA GLN A 248 -15.73 -30.06 -6.08
C GLN A 248 -15.78 -30.03 -4.55
N THR A 249 -16.32 -31.06 -3.92
CA THR A 249 -16.21 -31.24 -2.46
C THR A 249 -15.03 -32.16 -2.15
N ARG A 250 -14.19 -31.78 -1.19
CA ARG A 250 -13.07 -32.58 -0.69
C ARG A 250 -13.17 -32.80 0.81
N VAL A 251 -12.83 -34.01 1.26
CA VAL A 251 -12.73 -34.30 2.70
C VAL A 251 -11.27 -34.16 3.12
N ILE A 252 -10.97 -33.20 4.00
CA ILE A 252 -9.63 -32.93 4.56
C ILE A 252 -9.73 -32.95 6.08
N ALA A 253 -8.83 -33.68 6.74
CA ALA A 253 -8.89 -33.97 8.18
C ALA A 253 -10.28 -34.40 8.72
N GLY A 254 -11.18 -34.96 7.90
CA GLY A 254 -12.52 -35.35 8.33
C GLY A 254 -13.60 -34.27 8.21
N HIS A 255 -13.27 -33.11 7.66
CA HIS A 255 -14.22 -32.04 7.33
C HIS A 255 -14.48 -31.97 5.83
N GLU A 256 -15.70 -31.67 5.43
CA GLU A 256 -16.07 -31.43 4.03
C GLU A 256 -15.79 -29.97 3.65
N LEU A 257 -14.92 -29.76 2.67
CA LEU A 257 -14.53 -28.45 2.14
C LEU A 257 -15.03 -28.31 0.71
N GLU A 258 -15.46 -27.09 0.38
CA GLU A 258 -15.65 -26.67 -1.01
C GLU A 258 -14.27 -26.41 -1.60
N SER A 259 -13.93 -27.04 -2.72
CA SER A 259 -12.65 -26.89 -3.39
C SER A 259 -12.87 -26.42 -4.80
N TYR A 260 -12.14 -25.39 -5.18
CA TYR A 260 -12.15 -24.85 -6.53
C TYR A 260 -10.77 -25.03 -7.13
N ALA A 261 -10.73 -25.38 -8.41
CA ALA A 261 -9.50 -25.43 -9.18
C ALA A 261 -9.73 -24.69 -10.50
N THR A 262 -8.97 -23.64 -10.75
CA THR A 262 -8.87 -23.00 -12.06
C THR A 262 -7.74 -23.66 -12.83
N VAL A 263 -8.07 -24.24 -13.97
CA VAL A 263 -7.11 -24.83 -14.91
C VAL A 263 -7.01 -23.92 -16.11
N VAL A 264 -5.80 -23.46 -16.41
CA VAL A 264 -5.51 -22.66 -17.61
C VAL A 264 -4.55 -23.42 -18.49
N ILE A 265 -4.95 -23.59 -19.76
CA ILE A 265 -4.15 -24.22 -20.80
C ILE A 265 -3.59 -23.12 -21.69
N HIS A 266 -2.28 -23.07 -21.78
CA HIS A 266 -1.52 -22.27 -22.75
C HIS A 266 -1.08 -23.19 -23.90
N GLU A 267 -0.64 -22.64 -25.04
CA GLU A 267 -0.20 -23.48 -26.17
C GLU A 267 0.99 -24.40 -25.82
N ASP A 268 1.80 -24.05 -24.82
CA ASP A 268 3.01 -24.78 -24.42
C ASP A 268 3.05 -25.24 -22.95
N SER A 269 2.05 -24.85 -22.15
CA SER A 269 2.07 -25.04 -20.69
C SER A 269 0.66 -25.15 -20.09
N LEU A 270 0.61 -25.69 -18.87
CA LEU A 270 -0.61 -25.84 -18.08
C LEU A 270 -0.36 -25.20 -16.71
N SER A 271 -1.25 -24.30 -16.28
CA SER A 271 -1.26 -23.79 -14.91
C SER A 271 -2.54 -24.22 -14.19
N VAL A 272 -2.39 -24.56 -12.90
CA VAL A 272 -3.50 -24.94 -12.03
C VAL A 272 -3.37 -24.16 -10.73
N ASP A 273 -4.43 -23.43 -10.42
CA ASP A 273 -4.60 -22.67 -9.19
C ASP A 273 -5.78 -23.28 -8.42
N SER A 274 -5.62 -23.55 -7.12
CA SER A 274 -6.66 -24.20 -6.33
C SER A 274 -6.82 -23.60 -4.95
N GLU A 275 -8.06 -23.53 -4.48
CA GLU A 275 -8.39 -23.07 -3.13
C GLU A 275 -9.41 -24.00 -2.48
N HIS A 276 -9.45 -23.95 -1.15
CA HIS A 276 -10.32 -24.75 -0.31
C HIS A 276 -11.02 -23.89 0.73
N TYR A 277 -12.33 -24.03 0.85
CA TYR A 277 -13.18 -23.23 1.72
C TYR A 277 -13.94 -24.13 2.70
N LEU A 278 -13.80 -23.85 3.98
CA LEU A 278 -14.58 -24.49 5.04
C LEU A 278 -15.52 -23.46 5.68
N PHE A 279 -16.83 -23.72 5.61
CA PHE A 279 -17.84 -22.94 6.29
C PHE A 279 -18.24 -23.62 7.60
N VAL A 280 -18.09 -22.93 8.73
CA VAL A 280 -18.47 -23.43 10.06
C VAL A 280 -19.32 -22.38 10.77
N GLY A 281 -20.64 -22.57 10.78
CA GLY A 281 -21.55 -21.56 11.28
C GLY A 281 -21.51 -20.28 10.42
N ASP A 282 -21.21 -19.15 11.06
CA ASP A 282 -20.99 -17.83 10.45
C ASP A 282 -19.52 -17.58 10.06
N ARG A 283 -18.63 -18.56 10.22
CA ARG A 283 -17.19 -18.41 9.90
C ARG A 283 -16.83 -19.11 8.60
N LEU A 284 -16.01 -18.44 7.79
CA LEU A 284 -15.33 -18.96 6.62
C LEU A 284 -13.84 -19.09 6.90
N LEU A 285 -13.28 -20.28 6.67
CA LEU A 285 -11.84 -20.51 6.57
C LEU A 285 -11.47 -20.75 5.10
N VAL A 286 -10.49 -20.01 4.61
CA VAL A 286 -9.96 -20.10 3.25
C VAL A 286 -8.54 -20.63 3.31
N PHE A 287 -8.22 -21.65 2.51
CA PHE A 287 -6.89 -22.23 2.42
C PHE A 287 -6.43 -22.26 0.97
N SER A 288 -5.24 -21.72 0.68
CA SER A 288 -4.68 -21.77 -0.68
C SER A 288 -4.08 -23.14 -1.04
N ARG A 289 -3.84 -24.02 -0.05
CA ARG A 289 -3.32 -25.37 -0.28
C ARG A 289 -4.00 -26.42 0.59
N PRO A 290 -4.22 -27.65 0.09
CA PRO A 290 -4.84 -28.72 0.87
C PRO A 290 -3.94 -29.20 2.02
N GLU A 291 -2.61 -29.11 1.88
CA GLU A 291 -1.65 -29.45 2.94
C GLU A 291 -1.76 -28.48 4.12
N LEU A 292 -1.99 -27.20 3.81
CA LEU A 292 -2.21 -26.17 4.83
C LEU A 292 -3.54 -26.38 5.56
N ALA A 293 -4.60 -26.74 4.82
CA ALA A 293 -5.87 -27.15 5.41
C ALA A 293 -5.69 -28.37 6.34
N GLU A 294 -4.97 -29.41 5.92
CA GLU A 294 -4.69 -30.58 6.76
C GLU A 294 -3.93 -30.21 8.04
N ARG A 295 -3.02 -29.22 7.99
CA ARG A 295 -2.26 -28.70 9.14
C ARG A 295 -3.16 -27.94 10.13
N PHE A 296 -4.06 -27.08 9.63
CA PHE A 296 -4.95 -26.25 10.46
C PHE A 296 -6.22 -26.96 10.95
N LEU A 297 -6.66 -28.03 10.28
CA LEU A 297 -7.86 -28.75 10.68
C LEU A 297 -7.58 -29.85 11.72
N ARG A 298 -6.31 -30.07 12.07
CA ARG A 298 -5.88 -31.03 13.10
C ARG A 298 -5.40 -30.33 14.35
N GLU A 299 -5.50 -31.00 15.49
CA GLU A 299 -4.98 -30.51 16.76
C GLU A 299 -3.47 -30.20 16.67
N THR A 300 -3.04 -29.22 17.49
CA THR A 300 -1.63 -28.87 17.60
C THR A 300 -0.85 -30.10 18.13
N PRO A 301 0.23 -30.52 17.47
CA PRO A 301 1.02 -31.66 17.92
C PRO A 301 1.56 -31.47 19.34
N ALA A 302 1.66 -32.56 20.10
CA ALA A 302 2.28 -32.51 21.41
C ALA A 302 3.73 -31.99 21.35
N GLY A 303 4.04 -31.00 22.17
CA GLY A 303 5.36 -30.36 22.25
C GLY A 303 5.60 -29.27 21.20
N VAL A 304 4.56 -28.82 20.50
CA VAL A 304 4.57 -27.63 19.64
C VAL A 304 3.55 -26.66 20.20
N ASP A 305 3.97 -25.43 20.48
CA ASP A 305 3.07 -24.37 20.94
C ASP A 305 2.31 -23.76 19.76
N ALA A 306 1.12 -23.19 20.03
CA ALA A 306 0.43 -22.40 19.02
C ALA A 306 1.10 -21.03 18.88
N LEU A 307 0.92 -20.37 17.73
CA LEU A 307 1.46 -19.02 17.50
C LEU A 307 1.00 -18.03 18.58
N ALA A 308 -0.28 -18.10 18.97
CA ALA A 308 -0.83 -17.25 20.03
C ALA A 308 -0.17 -17.45 21.41
N ASP A 309 0.53 -18.57 21.62
CA ASP A 309 1.23 -18.87 22.87
C ASP A 309 2.70 -18.38 22.84
N SER A 310 3.19 -17.85 21.71
CA SER A 310 4.55 -17.30 21.60
C SER A 310 4.66 -15.96 22.34
N PRO A 311 5.64 -15.80 23.25
CA PRO A 311 5.92 -14.52 23.90
C PRO A 311 6.30 -13.41 22.91
N GLU A 312 7.02 -13.75 21.83
CA GLU A 312 7.43 -12.83 20.78
C GLU A 312 6.23 -12.33 19.98
N PHE A 313 5.31 -13.22 19.62
CA PHE A 313 4.05 -12.86 18.98
C PHE A 313 3.18 -12.00 19.90
N ALA A 314 3.08 -12.36 21.19
CA ALA A 314 2.34 -11.58 22.18
C ALA A 314 2.93 -10.17 22.38
N ALA A 315 4.26 -10.03 22.41
CA ALA A 315 4.93 -8.75 22.55
C ALA A 315 4.73 -7.85 21.31
N ALA A 316 4.85 -8.42 20.10
CA ALA A 316 4.65 -7.67 18.86
C ALA A 316 3.18 -7.27 18.65
N SER A 317 2.25 -8.20 18.86
CA SER A 317 0.80 -7.92 18.72
C SER A 317 0.26 -6.99 19.80
N ALA A 318 0.89 -6.90 20.98
CA ALA A 318 0.50 -5.93 22.01
C ALA A 318 0.79 -4.47 21.61
N ARG A 319 1.66 -4.25 20.61
CA ARG A 319 1.97 -2.91 20.08
C ARG A 319 0.96 -2.42 19.04
N PHE A 320 0.08 -3.31 18.56
CA PHE A 320 -0.95 -2.97 17.59
C PHE A 320 -1.92 -1.94 18.14
N ARG A 321 -2.13 -0.88 17.37
CA ARG A 321 -3.06 0.20 17.69
C ARG A 321 -4.44 -0.13 17.13
N ASP A 322 -5.47 0.10 17.92
CA ASP A 322 -6.85 -0.04 17.45
C ASP A 322 -7.18 1.11 16.48
N GLY A 323 -7.61 0.76 15.25
CA GLY A 323 -7.99 1.71 14.20
C GLY A 323 -7.08 1.73 12.98
N VAL A 324 -5.91 1.07 13.02
CA VAL A 324 -5.05 0.89 11.85
C VAL A 324 -5.75 0.04 10.78
N ALA A 325 -5.63 0.44 9.51
CA ALA A 325 -6.36 -0.19 8.41
C ALA A 325 -5.90 -1.63 8.16
N LEU A 326 -4.59 -1.89 8.24
CA LEU A 326 -4.02 -3.23 8.16
C LEU A 326 -2.82 -3.37 9.11
N GLN A 327 -2.75 -4.48 9.82
CA GLN A 327 -1.66 -4.82 10.72
C GLN A 327 -1.06 -6.15 10.32
N SER A 328 0.25 -6.29 10.43
CA SER A 328 0.90 -7.57 10.22
C SER A 328 2.11 -7.77 11.11
N ILE A 329 2.40 -9.03 11.40
CA ILE A 329 3.63 -9.49 12.04
C ILE A 329 4.32 -10.37 11.02
N ARG A 330 5.54 -10.02 10.67
CA ARG A 330 6.33 -10.69 9.66
C ARG A 330 7.44 -11.47 10.35
N TYR A 331 7.73 -12.66 9.85
CA TYR A 331 8.88 -13.44 10.24
C TYR A 331 9.87 -13.47 9.09
N ASP A 332 11.05 -12.94 9.32
CA ASP A 332 12.17 -12.93 8.40
C ASP A 332 13.31 -13.76 9.00
N GLU A 333 14.05 -14.50 8.17
CA GLU A 333 15.14 -15.37 8.66
C GLU A 333 16.31 -14.56 9.21
N ASP A 334 16.56 -13.37 8.64
CA ASP A 334 17.72 -12.53 8.93
C ASP A 334 17.36 -11.40 9.90
N LEU A 335 16.22 -10.73 9.65
CA LEU A 335 15.73 -9.63 10.48
C LEU A 335 14.90 -10.10 11.68
N GLY A 336 14.51 -11.38 11.74
CA GLY A 336 13.62 -11.88 12.76
C GLY A 336 12.19 -11.37 12.63
N GLN A 337 11.52 -11.16 13.76
CA GLN A 337 10.09 -10.80 13.77
C GLN A 337 9.89 -9.28 13.84
N TYR A 338 9.10 -8.70 12.94
CA TYR A 338 8.73 -7.28 12.98
C TYR A 338 7.23 -7.05 12.77
N ALA A 339 6.71 -5.99 13.37
CA ALA A 339 5.31 -5.58 13.28
C ALA A 339 5.17 -4.42 12.30
N LEU A 340 4.19 -4.48 11.40
CA LEU A 340 3.85 -3.46 10.42
C LEU A 340 2.42 -2.96 10.64
N GLU A 341 2.22 -1.65 10.51
CA GLU A 341 0.94 -0.96 10.56
C GLU A 341 0.79 -0.10 9.30
N LEU A 342 -0.31 -0.26 8.57
CA LEU A 342 -0.62 0.47 7.34
C LEU A 342 -1.89 1.29 7.55
N ALA A 343 -1.81 2.57 7.21
CA ALA A 343 -2.92 3.52 7.23
C ALA A 343 -3.03 4.25 5.88
N PHE A 344 -4.20 4.82 5.63
CA PHE A 344 -4.51 5.57 4.42
C PHE A 344 -4.86 7.01 4.81
N ASP A 345 -4.25 8.00 4.15
CA ASP A 345 -4.53 9.42 4.37
C ASP A 345 -4.95 10.12 3.06
N THR A 346 -5.16 11.44 3.07
CA THR A 346 -5.59 12.16 1.84
C THR A 346 -4.54 12.19 0.73
N ARG A 347 -3.28 11.82 1.02
CA ARG A 347 -2.17 11.78 0.07
C ARG A 347 -1.90 10.38 -0.46
N GLY A 348 -2.16 9.32 0.30
CA GLY A 348 -1.89 7.95 -0.14
C GLY A 348 -1.77 6.96 1.00
N VAL A 349 -0.67 6.22 1.02
CA VAL A 349 -0.44 5.10 1.95
C VAL A 349 0.69 5.47 2.90
N ALA A 350 0.41 5.41 4.20
CA ALA A 350 1.40 5.56 5.26
C ALA A 350 1.62 4.21 5.95
N LEU A 351 2.87 3.94 6.30
CA LEU A 351 3.27 2.70 6.96
C LEU A 351 4.25 3.01 8.10
N SER A 352 4.05 2.32 9.21
CA SER A 352 5.03 2.23 10.30
C SER A 352 5.39 0.78 10.55
N ALA A 353 6.65 0.51 10.85
CA ALA A 353 7.10 -0.80 11.28
C ALA A 353 7.95 -0.69 12.55
N HIS A 354 7.84 -1.69 13.41
CA HIS A 354 8.64 -1.83 14.61
C HIS A 354 9.37 -3.17 14.59
N LEU A 355 10.68 -3.12 14.74
CA LEU A 355 11.57 -4.26 14.81
C LEU A 355 12.34 -4.21 16.14
N ASP A 356 12.51 -5.35 16.80
CA ASP A 356 13.43 -5.44 17.93
C ASP A 356 14.83 -5.83 17.40
N GLY A 357 15.88 -5.10 17.79
CA GLY A 357 17.23 -5.31 17.28
C GLY A 357 18.20 -4.31 17.88
N SER A 358 19.52 -4.50 17.75
CA SER A 358 20.52 -3.56 18.27
C SER A 358 21.26 -2.88 17.13
N PRO A 359 21.63 -1.59 17.25
CA PRO A 359 22.37 -0.84 16.23
C PRO A 359 23.72 -1.45 15.84
N GLY A 360 24.28 -2.36 16.64
CA GLY A 360 25.53 -3.08 16.32
C GLY A 360 26.70 -2.14 15.95
N ASP A 361 27.55 -2.59 15.04
CA ASP A 361 28.66 -1.82 14.44
C ASP A 361 28.24 -1.15 13.09
N MET A 362 26.94 -0.84 12.91
CA MET A 362 26.44 -0.26 11.65
C MET A 362 27.07 1.09 11.30
N GLY A 363 27.28 1.32 10.00
CA GLY A 363 27.82 2.57 9.48
C GLY A 363 26.88 3.77 9.62
N ASP A 364 27.43 4.98 9.55
CA ASP A 364 26.67 6.24 9.62
C ASP A 364 26.19 6.68 8.22
N LEU A 365 24.88 6.58 7.95
CA LEU A 365 24.28 7.12 6.72
C LEU A 365 24.02 8.62 6.78
N GLY A 366 23.80 9.20 7.95
CA GLY A 366 23.39 10.59 8.11
C GLY A 366 24.43 11.56 7.54
N VAL A 367 25.71 11.27 7.77
CA VAL A 367 26.83 12.02 7.17
C VAL A 367 26.91 11.80 5.65
N LEU A 368 26.79 10.56 5.19
CA LEU A 368 26.89 10.22 3.76
C LEU A 368 25.77 10.87 2.94
N ALA A 369 24.54 10.82 3.42
CA ALA A 369 23.37 11.38 2.74
C ALA A 369 23.48 12.91 2.57
N GLN A 370 24.08 13.62 3.54
CA GLN A 370 24.28 15.07 3.45
C GLN A 370 25.28 15.49 2.35
N LEU A 371 26.19 14.59 1.97
CA LEU A 371 27.19 14.81 0.92
C LEU A 371 26.64 14.57 -0.50
N MET A 372 25.45 14.00 -0.63
CA MET A 372 24.81 13.78 -1.93
C MET A 372 24.41 15.10 -2.58
N PRO A 373 24.54 15.24 -3.92
CA PRO A 373 23.98 16.39 -4.64
C PRO A 373 22.48 16.56 -4.41
N GLU A 374 21.99 17.80 -4.52
CA GLU A 374 20.57 18.11 -4.36
C GLU A 374 19.70 17.52 -5.48
N ASP A 375 18.42 17.35 -5.18
CA ASP A 375 17.37 16.95 -6.11
C ASP A 375 17.60 15.63 -6.91
N PRO A 376 18.02 14.52 -6.26
CA PRO A 376 18.03 13.22 -6.93
C PRO A 376 16.64 12.85 -7.47
N VAL A 377 16.58 12.09 -8.56
CA VAL A 377 15.34 11.41 -8.97
C VAL A 377 15.02 10.32 -7.96
N THR A 378 16.04 9.55 -7.57
CA THR A 378 15.95 8.57 -6.48
C THR A 378 17.21 8.60 -5.61
N LEU A 379 17.02 8.29 -4.33
CA LEU A 379 18.08 8.16 -3.32
C LEU A 379 17.81 6.89 -2.53
N ALA A 380 18.80 6.00 -2.45
CA ALA A 380 18.74 4.78 -1.66
C ALA A 380 19.97 4.69 -0.77
N GLY A 381 19.78 4.43 0.51
CA GLY A 381 20.83 4.35 1.49
C GLY A 381 20.53 3.27 2.51
N LEU A 382 21.54 2.45 2.82
CA LEU A 382 21.43 1.36 3.78
C LEU A 382 22.74 1.26 4.57
N ALA A 383 22.64 1.14 5.88
CA ALA A 383 23.73 0.69 6.76
C ALA A 383 23.52 -0.79 7.04
N PHE A 384 24.59 -1.56 7.00
CA PHE A 384 24.56 -3.02 7.01
C PHE A 384 25.85 -3.56 7.62
N GLU A 385 25.87 -4.84 8.01
CA GLU A 385 27.13 -5.49 8.29
C GLU A 385 27.85 -5.78 6.96
N PRO A 386 29.17 -5.58 6.86
CA PRO A 386 29.90 -5.60 5.60
C PRO A 386 29.89 -6.90 4.77
N ASP A 387 29.15 -7.93 5.18
CA ASP A 387 29.03 -9.21 4.47
C ASP A 387 27.56 -9.53 4.08
N ASP A 388 26.58 -8.67 4.44
CA ASP A 388 25.13 -8.92 4.23
C ASP A 388 24.62 -8.61 2.80
N LEU A 389 25.41 -7.93 1.97
CA LEU A 389 24.99 -7.49 0.62
C LEU A 389 25.49 -8.39 -0.53
N GLU A 390 26.24 -9.45 -0.23
CA GLU A 390 26.82 -10.33 -1.26
C GLU A 390 25.71 -10.96 -2.12
N GLU A 391 24.58 -11.37 -1.51
CA GLU A 391 23.45 -11.99 -2.22
C GLU A 391 22.69 -11.03 -3.17
N LEU A 392 22.70 -9.72 -2.93
CA LEU A 392 21.97 -8.74 -3.76
C LEU A 392 22.65 -8.44 -5.10
N PHE A 393 23.94 -8.76 -5.23
CA PHE A 393 24.74 -8.46 -6.42
C PHE A 393 25.47 -9.69 -7.01
N ASP A 394 25.37 -10.87 -6.37
CA ASP A 394 25.84 -12.16 -6.90
C ASP A 394 24.86 -12.75 -7.94
N GLU A 395 24.40 -11.90 -8.87
CA GLU A 395 23.48 -12.27 -9.95
C GLU A 395 24.23 -12.37 -11.31
N PRO A 396 23.97 -13.42 -12.12
CA PRO A 396 24.69 -13.67 -13.38
C PRO A 396 24.64 -12.51 -14.39
N GLU A 397 23.60 -11.65 -14.35
CA GLU A 397 23.47 -10.50 -15.23
C GLU A 397 24.55 -9.43 -14.98
N TRP A 398 24.90 -9.17 -13.72
CA TRP A 398 25.91 -8.16 -13.36
C TRP A 398 27.32 -8.57 -13.78
N GLU A 399 27.63 -9.86 -13.67
CA GLU A 399 28.90 -10.41 -14.14
C GLU A 399 29.08 -10.26 -15.65
N ARG A 400 28.00 -10.34 -16.43
CA ARG A 400 28.03 -10.21 -17.90
C ARG A 400 28.45 -8.82 -18.36
N CYS A 401 27.98 -7.78 -17.68
CA CYS A 401 28.34 -6.40 -17.97
C CYS A 401 29.57 -5.93 -17.17
N ARG A 402 30.26 -6.83 -16.45
CA ARG A 402 31.45 -6.50 -15.65
C ARG A 402 32.54 -5.92 -16.55
N GLY A 403 32.89 -4.65 -16.31
CA GLY A 403 33.88 -3.92 -17.12
C GLY A 403 33.30 -3.08 -18.26
N HIS A 404 31.97 -3.05 -18.45
CA HIS A 404 31.33 -2.11 -19.35
C HIS A 404 31.64 -0.67 -18.95
N GLY A 405 32.03 0.16 -19.92
CA GLY A 405 32.49 1.52 -19.68
C GLY A 405 33.93 1.64 -19.14
N ASP A 406 34.64 0.53 -18.87
CA ASP A 406 36.06 0.50 -18.48
C ASP A 406 36.95 -0.20 -19.54
N PRO A 407 37.75 0.56 -20.32
CA PRO A 407 38.64 0.01 -21.34
C PRO A 407 39.71 -0.96 -20.82
N ALA A 408 40.03 -0.94 -19.52
CA ALA A 408 41.02 -1.81 -18.91
C ALA A 408 40.41 -3.16 -18.48
N ARG A 409 39.23 -3.15 -17.86
CA ARG A 409 38.48 -4.37 -17.49
C ARG A 409 37.92 -5.11 -18.71
N ALA A 410 37.48 -4.41 -19.75
CA ALA A 410 37.02 -5.03 -21.00
C ALA A 410 38.08 -5.96 -21.62
N LYS A 411 39.36 -5.58 -21.57
CA LYS A 411 40.48 -6.41 -22.05
C LYS A 411 40.80 -7.62 -21.17
N GLN A 412 40.39 -7.58 -19.91
CA GLN A 412 40.63 -8.65 -18.94
C GLN A 412 39.51 -9.69 -19.01
N ALA A 413 38.25 -9.26 -19.15
CA ALA A 413 37.12 -10.14 -19.46
C ALA A 413 37.31 -10.90 -20.79
N GLU A 414 37.80 -10.22 -21.83
CA GLU A 414 38.19 -10.86 -23.12
C GLU A 414 39.32 -11.90 -22.98
N ALA A 415 40.15 -11.80 -21.93
CA ALA A 415 41.26 -12.72 -21.68
C ALA A 415 40.86 -13.91 -20.79
N ASP A 416 39.91 -13.71 -19.88
CA ASP A 416 39.41 -14.73 -18.95
C ASP A 416 38.41 -15.70 -19.62
N ASP A 417 37.72 -15.30 -20.69
CA ASP A 417 36.81 -16.13 -21.52
C ASP A 417 37.58 -17.09 -22.49
N GLY A 418 38.88 -17.28 -22.27
CA GLY A 418 39.78 -18.10 -23.08
C GLY A 418 39.60 -19.63 -22.95
N GLY A 419 38.36 -20.13 -22.87
CA GLY A 419 38.03 -21.54 -22.68
C GLY A 419 37.13 -22.12 -23.77
N ASP A 420 37.75 -22.69 -24.81
CA ASP A 420 37.23 -23.68 -25.78
C ASP A 420 35.70 -23.94 -25.80
N LYS A 421 34.89 -22.95 -26.23
CA LYS A 421 33.51 -23.14 -26.69
C LYS A 421 33.40 -22.67 -28.14
N LYS A 422 33.56 -23.62 -29.06
CA LYS A 422 33.03 -23.48 -30.43
C LYS A 422 31.52 -23.69 -30.35
N ASP A 423 30.75 -22.61 -30.46
CA ASP A 423 29.51 -22.50 -31.26
C ASP A 423 28.49 -21.47 -30.73
N ASP A 424 28.74 -20.78 -29.61
CA ASP A 424 27.92 -19.63 -29.18
C ASP A 424 28.80 -18.37 -29.12
N GLU A 425 28.46 -17.32 -29.88
CA GLU A 425 29.07 -15.99 -29.69
C GLU A 425 28.80 -15.52 -28.25
N PRO A 426 29.78 -14.95 -27.53
CA PRO A 426 29.52 -14.40 -26.20
C PRO A 426 28.42 -13.33 -26.30
N GLU A 427 27.32 -13.53 -25.55
CA GLU A 427 26.18 -12.62 -25.55
C GLU A 427 26.64 -11.24 -25.08
N ARG A 428 26.48 -10.22 -25.93
CA ARG A 428 26.93 -8.85 -25.65
C ARG A 428 26.05 -8.20 -24.56
N CYS A 429 26.69 -7.51 -23.62
CA CYS A 429 26.04 -6.63 -22.63
C CYS A 429 25.06 -5.67 -23.32
N GLY A 430 23.85 -5.55 -22.76
CA GLY A 430 22.73 -4.76 -23.30
C GLY A 430 22.79 -3.25 -22.98
N LEU A 431 23.77 -2.83 -22.19
CA LEU A 431 23.97 -1.43 -21.79
C LEU A 431 24.47 -0.53 -22.93
N ALA A 432 24.08 0.73 -22.89
CA ALA A 432 24.49 1.75 -23.85
C ALA A 432 25.93 2.18 -23.61
N ALA A 433 26.61 2.71 -24.63
CA ALA A 433 28.02 3.12 -24.51
C ALA A 433 28.28 4.25 -23.49
N ALA A 434 27.25 5.03 -23.15
CA ALA A 434 27.33 6.09 -22.15
C ALA A 434 27.14 5.59 -20.71
N ASP A 435 26.69 4.34 -20.53
CA ASP A 435 26.49 3.72 -19.22
C ASP A 435 27.84 3.46 -18.53
N LYS A 436 27.93 3.83 -17.26
CA LYS A 436 29.10 3.58 -16.41
C LYS A 436 28.65 2.88 -15.15
N LEU A 437 29.03 1.63 -14.97
CA LEU A 437 28.58 0.87 -13.80
C LEU A 437 29.21 1.40 -12.50
N PRO A 438 28.45 1.43 -11.39
CA PRO A 438 29.02 1.70 -10.08
C PRO A 438 30.01 0.59 -9.67
N PRO A 439 31.03 0.92 -8.85
CA PRO A 439 32.01 -0.06 -8.40
C PRO A 439 31.39 -0.98 -7.32
N ILE A 440 30.64 -2.00 -7.74
CA ILE A 440 29.91 -2.93 -6.86
C ILE A 440 30.83 -3.59 -5.81
N ASP A 441 32.04 -4.02 -6.21
CA ASP A 441 33.06 -4.58 -5.31
C ASP A 441 33.41 -3.68 -4.10
N LEU A 442 33.16 -2.36 -4.20
CA LEU A 442 33.38 -1.43 -3.09
C LEU A 442 32.17 -1.33 -2.15
N ILE A 443 30.97 -1.59 -2.65
CA ILE A 443 29.73 -1.61 -1.86
C ILE A 443 29.78 -2.82 -0.91
N GLU A 444 30.18 -3.99 -1.43
CA GLU A 444 30.41 -5.22 -0.65
C GLU A 444 31.48 -5.03 0.45
N ALA A 445 32.41 -4.09 0.29
CA ALA A 445 33.47 -3.85 1.26
C ALA A 445 33.12 -2.78 2.31
N ALA A 446 31.98 -2.09 2.17
CA ALA A 446 31.57 -0.98 3.02
C ALA A 446 30.63 -1.44 4.15
N SER A 447 30.49 -0.63 5.21
CA SER A 447 29.47 -0.83 6.27
C SER A 447 28.20 0.01 6.07
N ALA A 448 28.18 0.82 5.02
CA ALA A 448 27.05 1.62 4.60
C ALA A 448 27.25 2.09 3.15
N ALA A 449 26.17 2.33 2.44
CA ALA A 449 26.22 2.93 1.11
C ALA A 449 25.03 3.87 0.92
N VAL A 450 25.28 5.02 0.26
CA VAL A 450 24.23 5.90 -0.24
C VAL A 450 24.40 6.06 -1.75
N PHE A 451 23.41 5.66 -2.51
CA PHE A 451 23.34 5.77 -3.95
C PHE A 451 22.26 6.80 -4.35
N GLY A 452 22.63 7.76 -5.18
CA GLY A 452 21.73 8.75 -5.75
C GLY A 452 21.73 8.68 -7.27
N TRP A 453 20.54 8.65 -7.86
CA TRP A 453 20.34 8.61 -9.31
C TRP A 453 19.82 9.96 -9.81
N TYR A 454 20.51 10.54 -10.81
CA TYR A 454 20.28 11.90 -11.31
C TYR A 454 20.07 11.97 -12.83
N PRO A 455 19.33 11.04 -13.46
CA PRO A 455 19.14 11.07 -14.90
C PRO A 455 18.32 12.30 -15.31
N ALA A 456 18.69 12.91 -16.43
CA ALA A 456 17.77 13.76 -17.16
C ALA A 456 16.92 12.90 -18.11
N VAL A 457 15.79 13.45 -18.54
CA VAL A 457 14.93 12.82 -19.56
C VAL A 457 15.75 12.62 -20.85
N GLY A 458 15.80 11.39 -21.36
CA GLY A 458 16.63 11.00 -22.52
C GLY A 458 18.07 10.61 -22.19
N HIS A 459 18.42 10.47 -20.91
CA HIS A 459 19.68 9.86 -20.50
C HIS A 459 19.58 8.33 -20.42
N THR A 460 20.74 7.69 -20.47
CA THR A 460 20.90 6.23 -20.35
C THR A 460 20.91 5.79 -18.87
N LEU A 461 20.65 4.51 -18.61
CA LEU A 461 20.37 3.96 -17.27
C LEU A 461 21.45 4.32 -16.23
N TRP A 462 22.72 4.12 -16.57
CA TRP A 462 23.88 4.32 -15.69
C TRP A 462 24.69 5.56 -16.06
N GLN A 463 24.06 6.55 -16.69
CA GLN A 463 24.73 7.78 -17.13
C GLN A 463 25.06 8.73 -15.98
N ASP A 464 24.11 8.94 -15.05
CA ASP A 464 24.16 10.00 -14.03
C ASP A 464 23.81 9.46 -12.65
N TRP A 465 24.83 9.17 -11.86
CA TRP A 465 24.68 8.69 -10.49
C TRP A 465 25.86 9.10 -9.60
N VAL A 466 25.62 9.06 -8.30
CA VAL A 466 26.61 9.26 -7.24
C VAL A 466 26.48 8.12 -6.22
N LEU A 467 27.61 7.62 -5.74
CA LEU A 467 27.73 6.64 -4.68
C LEU A 467 28.61 7.23 -3.58
N ALA A 468 28.13 7.25 -2.34
CA ALA A 468 28.90 7.64 -1.16
C ALA A 468 29.06 6.45 -0.22
N LEU A 469 30.30 6.20 0.22
CA LEU A 469 30.70 5.10 1.08
C LEU A 469 31.53 5.63 2.26
N PRO A 470 31.50 4.99 3.44
CA PRO A 470 32.38 5.34 4.56
C PRO A 470 33.84 5.03 4.21
N ALA A 471 34.75 5.99 4.37
CA ALA A 471 36.17 5.82 4.04
C ALA A 471 36.97 5.09 5.12
N ASP A 472 36.45 3.97 5.62
CA ASP A 472 37.06 3.18 6.68
C ASP A 472 38.29 2.38 6.21
N ALA A 473 38.92 1.66 7.14
CA ALA A 473 40.12 0.88 6.84
C ALA A 473 39.87 -0.34 5.93
N LYS A 474 38.67 -0.95 5.93
CA LYS A 474 38.29 -2.08 5.05
C LYS A 474 38.16 -1.53 3.61
N LEU A 475 37.38 -0.47 3.42
CA LEU A 475 37.18 0.16 2.12
C LEU A 475 38.48 0.71 1.53
N ARG A 476 39.32 1.39 2.34
CA ARG A 476 40.63 1.90 1.86
C ARG A 476 41.56 0.81 1.35
N ARG A 477 41.45 -0.43 1.84
CA ARG A 477 42.22 -1.58 1.32
C ARG A 477 41.63 -2.11 0.02
N ALA A 478 40.31 -2.08 -0.12
CA ALA A 478 39.57 -2.48 -1.32
C ALA A 478 39.77 -1.48 -2.49
N LEU A 479 40.14 -0.23 -2.21
CA LEU A 479 40.36 0.78 -3.25
C LEU A 479 41.33 0.32 -4.36
N PRO A 480 40.98 0.55 -5.65
CA PRO A 480 41.88 0.30 -6.78
C PRO A 480 43.20 1.07 -6.64
N ALA A 481 44.30 0.46 -7.11
CA ALA A 481 45.64 1.03 -6.95
C ALA A 481 45.76 2.48 -7.48
N GLY A 482 45.05 2.83 -8.55
CA GLY A 482 45.07 4.18 -9.14
C GLY A 482 44.39 5.27 -8.30
N VAL A 483 43.61 4.90 -7.28
CA VAL A 483 42.85 5.81 -6.41
C VAL A 483 43.21 5.71 -4.92
N ARG A 484 44.15 4.84 -4.53
CA ARG A 484 44.59 4.72 -3.12
C ARG A 484 45.20 6.00 -2.55
N ASP A 485 45.80 6.83 -3.40
CA ASP A 485 46.46 8.09 -3.01
C ASP A 485 45.58 9.34 -3.20
N LEU A 486 44.24 9.19 -3.12
CA LEU A 486 43.32 10.33 -3.20
C LEU A 486 43.61 11.35 -2.08
N LYS A 487 43.72 12.63 -2.46
CA LYS A 487 43.80 13.74 -1.50
C LYS A 487 42.42 14.19 -1.09
N ALA A 488 42.26 14.57 0.17
CA ALA A 488 41.00 15.09 0.67
C ALA A 488 40.59 16.37 -0.07
N GLY A 489 39.35 16.43 -0.57
CA GLY A 489 38.74 17.60 -1.19
C GLY A 489 39.05 17.83 -2.68
N GLU A 490 39.89 17.00 -3.31
CA GLU A 490 40.25 17.15 -4.74
C GLU A 490 39.67 15.98 -5.57
N PRO A 491 38.64 16.22 -6.42
CA PRO A 491 38.12 15.19 -7.31
C PRO A 491 39.16 14.70 -8.32
N ARG A 492 39.22 13.39 -8.57
CA ARG A 492 40.13 12.77 -9.53
C ARG A 492 39.38 11.78 -10.42
N SER A 493 39.67 11.81 -11.72
CA SER A 493 39.15 10.79 -12.65
C SER A 493 40.03 9.54 -12.67
N HIS A 494 39.40 8.36 -12.64
CA HIS A 494 40.04 7.06 -12.81
C HIS A 494 39.03 6.05 -13.35
N ALA A 495 39.42 5.27 -14.37
CA ALA A 495 38.59 4.25 -15.02
C ALA A 495 37.20 4.77 -15.47
N GLY A 496 37.14 5.98 -16.05
CA GLY A 496 35.88 6.56 -16.54
C GLY A 496 34.98 7.18 -15.46
N LEU A 497 35.28 6.95 -14.18
CA LEU A 497 34.56 7.48 -13.01
C LEU A 497 35.32 8.64 -12.36
N TRP A 498 34.63 9.37 -11.49
CA TRP A 498 35.16 10.47 -10.70
C TRP A 498 35.13 10.15 -9.21
N TRP A 499 36.22 10.40 -8.53
CA TRP A 499 36.46 9.96 -7.16
C TRP A 499 36.83 11.15 -6.27
N LEU A 500 36.24 11.25 -5.09
CA LEU A 500 36.47 12.31 -4.11
C LEU A 500 36.53 11.71 -2.72
N LEU A 501 37.59 12.01 -1.98
CA LEU A 501 37.67 11.71 -0.54
C LEU A 501 37.37 12.99 0.23
N ARG A 502 36.36 13.00 1.12
CA ARG A 502 36.03 14.19 1.92
C ARG A 502 35.21 13.79 3.15
N ASP A 503 35.47 14.44 4.29
CA ASP A 503 34.67 14.30 5.52
C ASP A 503 34.49 12.82 5.95
N GLU A 504 35.57 12.02 5.86
CA GLU A 504 35.59 10.56 6.10
C GLU A 504 34.67 9.73 5.20
N ALA A 505 34.24 10.28 4.06
CA ALA A 505 33.50 9.59 3.02
C ALA A 505 34.28 9.51 1.72
N LEU A 506 34.12 8.40 1.01
CA LEU A 506 34.48 8.24 -0.39
C LEU A 506 33.23 8.49 -1.24
N VAL A 507 33.27 9.51 -2.08
CA VAL A 507 32.23 9.82 -3.07
C VAL A 507 32.74 9.43 -4.46
N VAL A 508 31.97 8.60 -5.16
CA VAL A 508 32.21 8.17 -6.54
C VAL A 508 31.05 8.65 -7.39
N ALA A 509 31.33 9.23 -8.56
CA ALA A 509 30.29 9.69 -9.48
C ALA A 509 30.59 9.30 -10.93
N SER A 510 29.54 9.13 -11.72
CA SER A 510 29.65 8.84 -13.16
C SER A 510 30.13 10.05 -13.98
N THR A 511 29.90 11.27 -13.52
CA THR A 511 30.22 12.52 -14.22
C THR A 511 31.03 13.51 -13.35
N GLN A 512 31.71 14.45 -14.01
CA GLN A 512 32.52 15.46 -13.33
C GLN A 512 31.63 16.46 -12.58
N GLU A 513 30.49 16.77 -13.18
CA GLU A 513 29.49 17.70 -12.70
C GLU A 513 28.94 17.21 -11.35
N LEU A 514 28.57 15.92 -11.27
CA LEU A 514 28.03 15.31 -10.05
C LEU A 514 29.05 15.24 -8.91
N VAL A 515 30.30 14.83 -9.17
CA VAL A 515 31.34 14.85 -8.11
C VAL A 515 31.64 16.28 -7.64
N SER A 516 31.56 17.26 -8.54
CA SER A 516 31.79 18.67 -8.21
C SER A 516 30.63 19.23 -7.38
N ALA A 517 29.39 18.82 -7.67
CA ALA A 517 28.22 19.15 -6.86
C ALA A 517 28.34 18.56 -5.44
N ALA A 518 28.77 17.30 -5.31
CA ALA A 518 29.06 16.69 -4.01
C ALA A 518 30.20 17.42 -3.28
N ALA A 519 31.27 17.81 -3.98
CA ALA A 519 32.35 18.61 -3.43
C ALA A 519 31.90 20.01 -2.96
N ALA A 520 30.82 20.56 -3.52
CA ALA A 520 30.27 21.87 -3.14
C ALA A 520 29.30 21.80 -1.94
N ARG A 521 28.89 20.60 -1.50
CA ARG A 521 28.00 20.45 -0.34
C ARG A 521 28.60 21.08 0.92
N PRO A 522 27.78 21.70 1.78
CA PRO A 522 28.21 22.15 3.10
C PRO A 522 28.85 21.01 3.88
N LYS A 523 29.71 21.35 4.86
CA LYS A 523 30.24 20.35 5.76
C LYS A 523 29.06 19.67 6.49
N PRO A 524 28.98 18.33 6.51
CA PRO A 524 27.89 17.63 7.17
C PRO A 524 27.88 17.92 8.67
N ALA A 525 26.69 18.06 9.23
CA ALA A 525 26.48 18.13 10.67
C ALA A 525 26.33 16.70 11.22
N ALA A 526 26.78 16.49 12.45
CA ALA A 526 26.53 15.24 13.15
C ALA A 526 25.02 15.07 13.37
N ASP A 527 24.49 13.93 12.95
CA ASP A 527 23.11 13.54 13.23
C ASP A 527 23.08 12.87 14.62
N GLN A 528 22.18 13.30 15.51
CA GLN A 528 22.02 12.68 16.83
C GLN A 528 21.29 11.34 16.75
N ASP A 529 20.56 11.13 15.66
CA ASP A 529 19.84 9.90 15.39
C ASP A 529 19.92 9.54 13.89
N PRO A 530 21.11 9.13 13.41
CA PRO A 530 21.31 8.85 12.01
C PRO A 530 20.40 7.69 11.59
N PRO A 531 19.70 7.80 10.44
CA PRO A 531 18.97 6.68 9.91
C PRO A 531 19.95 5.56 9.52
N PHE A 532 19.50 4.31 9.62
CA PHE A 532 20.22 3.15 9.06
C PHE A 532 19.59 2.67 7.75
N GLY A 533 18.45 3.23 7.35
CA GLY A 533 17.85 3.06 6.03
C GLY A 533 17.21 4.37 5.55
N LEU A 534 17.44 4.72 4.29
CA LEU A 534 16.92 5.95 3.68
C LEU A 534 16.62 5.72 2.20
N PHE A 535 15.35 5.69 1.83
CA PHE A 535 14.90 5.44 0.46
C PHE A 535 13.94 6.55 0.05
N ARG A 536 14.18 7.22 -1.07
CA ARG A 536 13.35 8.31 -1.59
C ARG A 536 13.27 8.25 -3.09
N PHE A 537 12.12 8.60 -3.65
CA PHE A 537 11.98 8.81 -5.08
C PHE A 537 10.92 9.86 -5.41
N ASP A 538 11.13 10.59 -6.50
CA ASP A 538 10.13 11.43 -7.16
C ASP A 538 9.44 10.62 -8.26
N GLY A 539 8.18 10.24 -8.04
CA GLY A 539 7.47 9.34 -8.94
C GLY A 539 7.17 9.96 -10.31
N ARG A 540 6.95 11.29 -10.38
CA ARG A 540 6.70 11.97 -11.67
C ARG A 540 7.96 12.04 -12.52
N ARG A 541 9.09 12.43 -11.92
CA ARG A 541 10.39 12.45 -12.61
C ARG A 541 10.83 11.04 -12.99
N LEU A 542 10.66 10.07 -12.09
CA LEU A 542 11.00 8.67 -12.34
C LEU A 542 10.18 8.10 -13.50
N ALA A 543 8.87 8.30 -13.52
CA ALA A 543 8.00 7.87 -14.62
C ALA A 543 8.43 8.46 -15.97
N ALA A 544 8.77 9.75 -16.00
CA ALA A 544 9.25 10.41 -17.22
C ALA A 544 10.56 9.80 -17.73
N VAL A 545 11.51 9.51 -16.83
CA VAL A 545 12.79 8.87 -17.18
C VAL A 545 12.56 7.45 -17.69
N VAL A 546 11.81 6.62 -16.97
CA VAL A 546 11.53 5.23 -17.34
C VAL A 546 10.84 5.14 -18.70
N ARG A 547 9.93 6.07 -19.00
CA ARG A 547 9.25 6.12 -20.30
C ARG A 547 10.22 6.36 -21.45
N GLU A 548 11.18 7.27 -21.28
CA GLU A 548 12.19 7.58 -22.31
C GLU A 548 13.28 6.52 -22.40
N LEU A 549 13.62 5.82 -21.30
CA LEU A 549 14.54 4.69 -21.35
C LEU A 549 14.09 3.62 -22.37
N GLY A 550 12.77 3.43 -22.52
CA GLY A 550 12.21 2.56 -23.55
C GLY A 550 12.67 2.87 -24.98
N GLN A 551 13.01 4.12 -25.28
CA GLN A 551 13.52 4.52 -26.60
C GLN A 551 15.00 4.19 -26.80
N HIS A 552 15.80 4.16 -25.71
CA HIS A 552 17.24 3.89 -25.78
C HIS A 552 17.56 2.40 -25.87
N TYR A 553 16.76 1.55 -25.23
CA TYR A 553 17.02 0.12 -25.09
C TYR A 553 15.99 -0.77 -25.81
N GLY A 554 15.04 -0.17 -26.55
CA GLY A 554 13.84 -0.84 -27.06
C GLY A 554 13.85 -1.25 -28.54
N GLY A 555 13.41 -2.49 -28.77
CA GLY A 555 12.46 -2.84 -29.83
C GLY A 555 11.04 -2.97 -29.25
N ASN A 556 10.01 -3.19 -30.09
CA ASN A 556 8.58 -2.97 -29.76
C ASN A 556 8.10 -3.46 -28.37
N ARG A 557 8.53 -4.63 -27.88
CA ARG A 557 8.00 -5.22 -26.63
C ARG A 557 8.60 -4.65 -25.33
N ARG A 558 9.90 -4.33 -25.30
CA ARG A 558 10.55 -3.71 -24.12
C ARG A 558 10.02 -2.31 -23.87
N GLU A 559 9.84 -1.57 -24.96
CA GLU A 559 9.26 -0.24 -24.92
C GLU A 559 7.83 -0.27 -24.35
N GLU A 560 7.01 -1.27 -24.72
CA GLU A 560 5.67 -1.46 -24.14
C GLU A 560 5.69 -1.73 -22.64
N ILE A 561 6.58 -2.60 -22.16
CA ILE A 561 6.71 -2.92 -20.72
C ILE A 561 7.14 -1.69 -19.93
N LEU A 562 8.19 -0.99 -20.37
CA LEU A 562 8.70 0.20 -19.70
C LEU A 562 7.67 1.34 -19.72
N ARG A 563 6.92 1.49 -20.81
CA ARG A 563 5.81 2.46 -20.87
C ARG A 563 4.74 2.12 -19.84
N TRP A 564 4.36 0.85 -19.70
CA TRP A 564 3.39 0.42 -18.71
C TRP A 564 3.90 0.63 -17.27
N GLN A 565 5.16 0.29 -16.99
CA GLN A 565 5.81 0.58 -15.70
C GLN A 565 5.82 2.08 -15.40
N ALA A 566 6.16 2.93 -16.38
CA ALA A 566 6.11 4.37 -16.23
C ALA A 566 4.70 4.89 -15.90
N SER A 567 3.65 4.33 -16.52
CA SER A 567 2.27 4.69 -16.19
C SER A 567 1.90 4.34 -14.74
N LEU A 568 2.37 3.20 -14.22
CA LEU A 568 2.15 2.82 -12.81
C LEU A 568 2.96 3.68 -11.84
N ILE A 569 4.24 3.91 -12.11
CA ILE A 569 5.09 4.79 -11.31
C ILE A 569 4.49 6.20 -11.25
N GLY A 570 3.93 6.69 -12.36
CA GLY A 570 3.29 8.00 -12.46
C GLY A 570 2.00 8.16 -11.64
N LEU A 571 1.48 7.08 -11.03
CA LEU A 571 0.41 7.16 -10.03
C LEU A 571 0.94 7.61 -8.67
N VAL A 572 2.25 7.55 -8.45
CA VAL A 572 2.93 7.99 -7.24
C VAL A 572 3.56 9.36 -7.52
N THR A 573 3.35 10.31 -6.61
CA THR A 573 4.01 11.62 -6.64
C THR A 573 5.38 11.55 -5.97
N GLN A 574 5.45 10.90 -4.80
CA GLN A 574 6.67 10.73 -4.04
C GLN A 574 6.57 9.45 -3.19
N GLY A 575 7.69 8.76 -3.04
CA GLY A 575 7.86 7.75 -2.00
C GLY A 575 9.03 8.08 -1.10
N GLU A 576 8.87 7.80 0.18
CA GLU A 576 9.92 7.92 1.18
C GLU A 576 9.82 6.77 2.17
N LEU A 577 10.95 6.17 2.53
CA LEU A 577 11.10 5.24 3.64
C LEU A 577 12.34 5.64 4.43
N VAL A 578 12.19 5.76 5.75
CA VAL A 578 13.28 6.06 6.67
C VAL A 578 13.25 5.06 7.82
N ALA A 579 14.41 4.48 8.13
CA ALA A 579 14.60 3.55 9.22
C ALA A 579 15.56 4.11 10.26
N ARG A 580 15.16 4.13 11.54
CA ARG A 580 15.92 4.70 12.66
C ARG A 580 15.92 3.79 13.89
N TRP A 581 16.92 3.94 14.75
CA TRP A 581 17.00 3.23 16.02
C TRP A 581 16.30 4.04 17.12
N GLY A 582 15.26 3.47 17.72
CA GLY A 582 14.53 4.05 18.86
C GLY A 582 15.05 3.60 20.22
N GLU A 583 14.75 4.38 21.25
CA GLU A 583 14.94 4.00 22.65
C GLU A 583 13.74 3.17 23.15
N ARG A 584 13.98 2.05 23.83
CA ARG A 584 12.90 1.27 24.46
C ARG A 584 12.44 1.99 25.74
N GLU A 585 11.13 2.16 25.92
CA GLU A 585 10.59 2.85 27.10
C GLU A 585 11.09 2.21 28.42
N GLY A 586 11.91 2.95 29.18
CA GLY A 586 12.49 2.51 30.45
C GLY A 586 13.90 1.91 30.37
N ASP A 587 14.50 1.78 29.17
CA ASP A 587 15.87 1.34 28.95
C ASP A 587 16.65 2.36 28.11
N ARG A 588 17.95 2.54 28.38
CA ARG A 588 18.81 3.48 27.63
C ARG A 588 19.51 2.83 26.44
N ASP A 589 19.39 1.52 26.30
CA ASP A 589 19.92 0.78 25.16
C ASP A 589 18.92 0.87 23.99
N ARG A 590 19.42 1.26 22.81
CA ARG A 590 18.62 1.46 21.58
C ARG A 590 18.30 0.11 20.93
N ASP A 591 17.58 -0.76 21.63
CA ASP A 591 17.33 -2.13 21.20
C ASP A 591 16.04 -2.29 20.34
N SER A 592 15.65 -1.22 19.64
CA SER A 592 14.49 -1.23 18.74
C SER A 592 14.72 -0.35 17.52
N ALA A 593 14.23 -0.76 16.37
CA ALA A 593 14.20 0.03 15.14
C ALA A 593 12.75 0.37 14.74
N GLU A 594 12.57 1.58 14.23
CA GLU A 594 11.32 2.06 13.63
C GLU A 594 11.55 2.37 12.15
N PHE A 595 10.67 1.84 11.31
CA PHE A 595 10.60 2.17 9.90
C PHE A 595 9.36 2.99 9.66
N THR A 596 9.49 4.11 8.98
CA THR A 596 8.34 4.89 8.52
C THR A 596 8.42 5.01 7.01
N ALA A 597 7.32 4.72 6.33
CA ALA A 597 7.22 4.86 4.89
C ALA A 597 5.95 5.63 4.52
N LEU A 598 6.08 6.45 3.47
CA LEU A 598 4.98 7.20 2.87
C LEU A 598 5.05 7.02 1.35
N VAL A 599 3.96 6.52 0.77
CA VAL A 599 3.73 6.49 -0.67
C VAL A 599 2.63 7.48 -0.99
N ALA A 600 3.01 8.68 -1.41
CA ALA A 600 2.08 9.74 -1.80
C ALA A 600 1.60 9.50 -3.24
N LEU A 601 0.30 9.33 -3.42
CA LEU A 601 -0.37 9.08 -4.69
C LEU A 601 -0.74 10.40 -5.39
N ASN A 602 -0.90 10.33 -6.71
CA ASN A 602 -1.40 11.44 -7.52
C ASN A 602 -2.93 11.42 -7.50
N LEU A 603 -3.53 12.17 -6.58
CA LEU A 603 -4.96 12.14 -6.30
C LEU A 603 -5.66 13.44 -6.76
N SER A 604 -6.94 13.33 -7.13
CA SER A 604 -7.81 14.48 -7.35
C SER A 604 -8.45 14.96 -6.04
N ASP A 605 -8.79 16.25 -5.99
CA ASP A 605 -9.41 16.91 -4.83
C ASP A 605 -10.92 16.65 -4.70
N THR A 606 -11.45 15.60 -5.32
CA THR A 606 -12.90 15.34 -5.28
C THR A 606 -13.26 14.71 -3.93
N PRO A 607 -14.12 15.34 -3.09
CA PRO A 607 -14.49 14.78 -1.78
C PRO A 607 -15.29 13.49 -1.92
N GLN A 608 -15.02 12.48 -1.08
CA GLN A 608 -15.88 11.29 -0.94
C GLN A 608 -16.44 11.16 0.48
N MET A 609 -17.69 11.59 0.65
CA MET A 609 -18.39 11.56 1.94
C MET A 609 -18.57 10.14 2.51
N GLY A 610 -18.70 9.12 1.64
CA GLY A 610 -18.93 7.74 2.07
C GLY A 610 -17.80 7.15 2.92
N LEU A 611 -16.58 7.71 2.85
CA LEU A 611 -15.48 7.28 3.71
C LEU A 611 -15.72 7.71 5.16
N ILE A 612 -16.12 8.96 5.39
CA ILE A 612 -16.33 9.51 6.73
C ILE A 612 -17.44 8.76 7.46
N ASP A 613 -18.56 8.49 6.79
CA ASP A 613 -19.69 7.75 7.36
C ASP A 613 -19.27 6.36 7.86
N ARG A 614 -18.40 5.66 7.12
CA ARG A 614 -17.88 4.35 7.52
C ARG A 614 -16.89 4.42 8.68
N TRP A 615 -16.06 5.45 8.75
CA TRP A 615 -15.19 5.70 9.90
C TRP A 615 -16.02 5.97 11.17
N VAL A 616 -17.10 6.76 11.07
CA VAL A 616 -18.01 7.05 12.19
C VAL A 616 -18.77 5.79 12.62
N ALA A 617 -19.14 4.94 11.66
CA ALA A 617 -19.84 3.67 11.90
C ALA A 617 -18.98 2.55 12.47
N SER A 618 -17.66 2.69 12.51
CA SER A 618 -16.71 1.66 12.95
C SER A 618 -16.38 1.78 14.44
N PRO A 619 -16.84 0.83 15.30
CA PRO A 619 -16.51 0.85 16.73
C PRO A 619 -15.04 0.52 17.02
N GLU A 620 -14.35 -0.17 16.11
CA GLU A 620 -12.97 -0.64 16.30
C GLU A 620 -11.92 0.44 16.00
N VAL A 621 -12.36 1.50 15.32
CA VAL A 621 -11.50 2.61 14.96
C VAL A 621 -11.78 3.68 15.99
N GLN A 622 -10.78 4.00 16.80
CA GLN A 622 -10.88 5.13 17.74
C GLN A 622 -11.00 6.41 16.90
N ASN A 623 -12.22 6.69 16.44
CA ASN A 623 -12.58 7.82 15.59
C ASN A 623 -12.67 9.13 16.37
N ALA A 624 -12.12 9.12 17.59
CA ALA A 624 -12.10 10.22 18.50
C ALA A 624 -10.79 10.26 19.30
N SER A 625 -10.24 11.45 19.46
CA SER A 625 -9.22 11.72 20.49
C SER A 625 -9.91 11.86 21.82
N MET A 626 -9.37 11.24 22.88
CA MET A 626 -9.74 11.63 24.24
C MET A 626 -9.40 13.10 24.46
N LEU A 627 -10.28 13.82 25.15
CA LEU A 627 -10.01 15.17 25.59
C LEU A 627 -9.35 15.15 26.98
N PRO A 628 -8.43 16.08 27.27
CA PRO A 628 -7.83 16.21 28.60
C PRO A 628 -8.86 16.66 29.65
N ARG A 629 -10.02 17.18 29.20
CA ARG A 629 -11.19 17.55 30.00
C ARG A 629 -12.42 17.76 29.11
N SER A 630 -13.61 17.54 29.66
CA SER A 630 -14.87 17.88 28.99
C SER A 630 -15.04 19.39 28.82
N LEU A 631 -15.65 19.82 27.71
CA LEU A 631 -15.94 21.22 27.42
C LEU A 631 -17.39 21.60 27.77
N GLY A 632 -17.57 22.61 28.62
CA GLY A 632 -18.89 23.13 28.98
C GLY A 632 -19.52 23.98 27.87
N ALA A 633 -20.87 24.01 27.78
CA ALA A 633 -21.58 24.72 26.70
C ALA A 633 -21.18 26.21 26.57
N ARG A 634 -21.12 26.95 27.69
CA ARG A 634 -20.71 28.38 27.68
C ARG A 634 -19.25 28.59 27.30
N GLU A 635 -18.40 27.61 27.59
CA GLU A 635 -16.99 27.70 27.26
C GLU A 635 -16.76 27.56 25.76
N ARG A 636 -17.53 26.70 25.08
CA ARG A 636 -17.52 26.56 23.61
C ARG A 636 -17.96 27.84 22.89
N GLU A 637 -18.61 28.77 23.57
CA GLU A 637 -18.96 30.10 23.02
C GLU A 637 -17.81 31.12 23.12
N THR A 638 -16.65 30.72 23.67
CA THR A 638 -15.45 31.56 23.80
C THR A 638 -14.32 31.06 22.90
N THR A 639 -13.28 31.87 22.70
CA THR A 639 -12.08 31.42 21.97
C THR A 639 -11.30 30.42 22.83
N LEU A 640 -11.02 29.26 22.24
CA LEU A 640 -10.25 28.18 22.87
C LEU A 640 -8.90 28.04 22.19
N VAL A 641 -7.91 27.60 22.97
CA VAL A 641 -6.56 27.28 22.50
C VAL A 641 -6.32 25.81 22.79
N TYR A 642 -6.16 25.04 21.72
CA TYR A 642 -5.79 23.63 21.78
C TYR A 642 -4.29 23.50 21.65
N ARG A 643 -3.69 22.64 22.46
CA ARG A 643 -2.33 22.16 22.26
C ARG A 643 -2.42 20.74 21.75
N LEU A 644 -1.88 20.50 20.55
CA LEU A 644 -1.98 19.23 19.86
C LEU A 644 -0.58 18.64 19.68
N ARG A 645 -0.44 17.35 19.93
CA ARG A 645 0.70 16.56 19.48
C ARG A 645 0.33 15.87 18.17
N VAL A 646 1.20 15.99 17.18
CA VAL A 646 1.07 15.36 15.86
C VAL A 646 2.42 14.84 15.40
N ALA A 647 2.47 13.92 14.42
CA ALA A 647 3.77 13.43 13.91
C ALA A 647 4.67 14.52 13.31
N ASN A 648 4.08 15.48 12.57
CA ASN A 648 4.79 16.63 12.03
C ASN A 648 3.85 17.85 11.98
N ALA A 649 4.16 18.87 12.77
CA ALA A 649 3.30 20.03 12.97
C ALA A 649 3.21 20.94 11.73
N GLU A 650 4.31 21.17 11.02
CA GLU A 650 4.29 21.99 9.79
C GLU A 650 3.47 21.34 8.68
N ASP A 651 3.64 20.03 8.52
CA ASP A 651 2.89 19.22 7.58
C ASP A 651 1.40 19.14 7.97
N PHE A 652 1.08 18.94 9.24
CA PHE A 652 -0.29 18.97 9.74
C PHE A 652 -0.99 20.30 9.43
N VAL A 653 -0.36 21.44 9.71
CA VAL A 653 -0.94 22.76 9.44
C VAL A 653 -1.20 22.97 7.95
N ARG A 654 -0.30 22.50 7.10
CA ARG A 654 -0.44 22.62 5.65
C ARG A 654 -1.54 21.72 5.08
N ARG A 655 -1.71 20.51 5.65
CA ARG A 655 -2.59 19.46 5.10
C ARG A 655 -3.95 19.42 5.76
N ALA A 656 -3.96 19.28 7.08
CA ALA A 656 -5.18 19.01 7.83
C ALA A 656 -6.00 20.27 8.12
N ILE A 657 -5.47 21.48 7.89
CA ILE A 657 -6.19 22.74 8.13
C ILE A 657 -6.48 23.42 6.79
N PRO A 658 -7.76 23.53 6.38
CA PRO A 658 -8.12 24.21 5.14
C PRO A 658 -7.60 25.67 5.11
N GLY A 659 -6.90 26.04 4.03
CA GLY A 659 -6.28 27.36 3.91
C GLY A 659 -7.27 28.54 3.92
N ASP A 660 -8.56 28.29 3.65
CA ASP A 660 -9.63 29.28 3.69
C ASP A 660 -10.35 29.35 5.06
N ASN A 661 -9.77 28.81 6.13
CA ASN A 661 -10.41 28.71 7.45
C ASN A 661 -10.28 30.02 8.27
N PRO A 662 -11.36 30.81 8.45
CA PRO A 662 -11.29 32.08 9.15
C PRO A 662 -11.44 31.94 10.68
N ARG A 663 -11.67 30.73 11.18
CA ARG A 663 -11.93 30.44 12.60
C ARG A 663 -10.70 29.92 13.33
N MET A 664 -9.70 29.44 12.61
CA MET A 664 -8.59 28.68 13.20
C MET A 664 -7.26 29.34 12.85
N ILE A 665 -6.40 29.50 13.86
CA ILE A 665 -5.05 30.04 13.72
C ILE A 665 -4.10 29.02 14.33
N ALA A 666 -3.19 28.49 13.51
CA ALA A 666 -2.21 27.51 13.94
C ALA A 666 -0.83 28.13 14.11
N GLU A 667 -0.15 27.79 15.19
CA GLU A 667 1.22 28.16 15.51
C GLU A 667 2.02 26.87 15.77
N VAL A 668 3.07 26.62 14.99
CA VAL A 668 3.98 25.50 15.23
C VAL A 668 4.85 25.84 16.44
N VAL A 669 4.82 24.96 17.45
CA VAL A 669 5.54 25.15 18.73
C VAL A 669 6.82 24.32 18.76
N ALA A 670 6.77 23.11 18.21
CA ALA A 670 7.87 22.19 18.01
C ALA A 670 7.65 21.37 16.73
N GLU A 671 8.57 20.46 16.40
CA GLU A 671 8.43 19.58 15.22
C GLU A 671 7.15 18.72 15.29
N ASP A 672 6.76 18.28 16.48
CA ASP A 672 5.63 17.39 16.76
C ASP A 672 4.48 18.08 17.54
N GLU A 673 4.57 19.39 17.82
CA GLU A 673 3.59 20.10 18.64
C GLU A 673 3.12 21.39 17.95
N LEU A 674 1.79 21.59 17.91
CA LEU A 674 1.19 22.86 17.50
C LEU A 674 0.19 23.41 18.52
N ARG A 675 0.05 24.73 18.50
CA ARG A 675 -0.99 25.46 19.20
C ARG A 675 -2.03 25.93 18.20
N LEU A 676 -3.29 25.60 18.45
CA LEU A 676 -4.41 25.91 17.58
C LEU A 676 -5.44 26.77 18.31
N THR A 677 -5.54 28.04 17.91
CA THR A 677 -6.55 28.97 18.43
C THR A 677 -7.82 28.87 17.60
N VAL A 678 -8.96 28.56 18.23
CA VAL A 678 -10.24 28.31 17.57
C VAL A 678 -11.28 29.34 18.05
N LEU A 679 -11.79 30.13 17.12
CA LEU A 679 -12.86 31.10 17.35
C LEU A 679 -14.25 30.44 17.18
N PRO A 680 -15.24 30.82 18.00
CA PRO A 680 -16.62 30.43 17.76
C PRO A 680 -17.13 31.16 16.51
N SER A 681 -18.03 30.54 15.74
CA SER A 681 -18.48 31.07 14.44
C SER A 681 -19.01 32.51 14.51
N ARG A 682 -19.62 32.89 15.65
CA ARG A 682 -20.12 34.26 15.89
C ARG A 682 -19.03 35.32 16.08
N ALA A 683 -17.83 34.93 16.47
CA ALA A 683 -16.70 35.83 16.72
C ALA A 683 -15.84 36.09 15.46
N VAL A 684 -16.11 35.40 14.35
CA VAL A 684 -15.39 35.59 13.08
C VAL A 684 -15.61 37.02 12.55
N PRO A 685 -14.55 37.81 12.36
CA PRO A 685 -14.66 39.16 11.82
C PRO A 685 -15.20 39.15 10.39
N VAL A 686 -16.06 40.10 10.03
CA VAL A 686 -16.54 40.21 8.62
C VAL A 686 -15.38 40.47 7.65
N SER A 687 -14.31 41.11 8.11
CA SER A 687 -13.13 41.43 7.30
C SER A 687 -12.36 40.19 6.81
N THR A 688 -12.56 39.02 7.41
CA THR A 688 -11.91 37.78 6.98
C THR A 688 -12.72 37.04 5.90
N SER A 689 -13.87 37.58 5.48
CA SER A 689 -14.70 36.99 4.43
C SER A 689 -14.75 37.90 3.19
N HIS A 690 -14.63 37.28 2.02
CA HIS A 690 -14.84 37.95 0.74
C HIS A 690 -16.28 37.75 0.25
N PRO A 691 -16.89 38.77 -0.40
CA PRO A 691 -18.17 38.59 -1.07
C PRO A 691 -18.10 37.49 -2.12
N LEU A 692 -19.09 36.58 -2.11
CA LEU A 692 -19.23 35.58 -3.17
C LEU A 692 -19.41 36.26 -4.52
N SER A 693 -18.62 35.83 -5.52
CA SER A 693 -18.83 36.25 -6.90
C SER A 693 -20.19 35.77 -7.41
N ALA A 694 -20.74 36.44 -8.43
CA ALA A 694 -22.02 36.03 -9.01
C ALA A 694 -21.98 34.59 -9.54
N ASP A 695 -20.85 34.18 -10.13
CA ASP A 695 -20.64 32.82 -10.64
C ASP A 695 -20.51 31.80 -9.51
N ALA A 696 -19.75 32.11 -8.44
CA ALA A 696 -19.64 31.24 -7.27
C ALA A 696 -21.00 31.05 -6.60
N ARG A 697 -21.77 32.13 -6.43
CA ARG A 697 -23.13 32.07 -5.91
C ARG A 697 -24.04 31.21 -6.79
N LYS A 698 -23.98 31.39 -8.12
CA LYS A 698 -24.77 30.59 -9.06
C LYS A 698 -24.40 29.11 -9.01
N ALA A 699 -23.10 28.79 -8.94
CA ALA A 699 -22.61 27.42 -8.83
C ALA A 699 -23.08 26.75 -7.53
N MET A 700 -22.99 27.44 -6.39
CA MET A 700 -23.44 26.90 -5.11
C MET A 700 -24.95 26.71 -5.01
N LEU A 701 -25.74 27.53 -5.71
CA LEU A 701 -27.20 27.38 -5.77
C LEU A 701 -27.66 26.41 -6.86
N ALA A 702 -26.75 25.89 -7.70
CA ALA A 702 -27.11 24.93 -8.73
C ALA A 702 -27.54 23.61 -8.09
N ALA A 703 -28.54 22.97 -8.69
CA ALA A 703 -28.86 21.59 -8.37
C ALA A 703 -27.85 20.67 -9.08
N ASP A 704 -27.25 19.77 -8.33
CA ASP A 704 -26.45 18.65 -8.83
C ASP A 704 -27.07 17.32 -8.35
N GLY A 705 -26.42 16.21 -8.70
CA GLY A 705 -26.88 14.87 -8.31
C GLY A 705 -26.91 14.64 -6.79
N GLN A 706 -26.09 15.37 -6.02
CA GLN A 706 -25.96 15.20 -4.56
C GLN A 706 -27.02 15.99 -3.79
N PHE A 707 -27.33 17.23 -4.20
CA PHE A 707 -28.20 18.12 -3.43
C PHE A 707 -29.63 18.23 -3.96
N ARG A 708 -29.92 17.89 -5.23
CA ARG A 708 -31.29 17.86 -5.83
C ARG A 708 -32.23 19.02 -5.42
N ALA A 709 -31.68 20.23 -5.25
CA ALA A 709 -32.36 21.37 -4.64
C ALA A 709 -33.57 21.89 -5.44
N ASP A 710 -33.69 21.50 -6.71
CA ASP A 710 -34.80 21.85 -7.60
C ASP A 710 -35.99 20.88 -7.51
N HIS A 711 -35.85 19.76 -6.78
CA HIS A 711 -36.88 18.73 -6.70
C HIS A 711 -38.18 19.26 -6.04
N PRO A 712 -39.39 18.92 -6.58
CA PRO A 712 -40.66 19.46 -6.08
C PRO A 712 -40.91 19.24 -4.58
N LYS A 713 -40.57 18.05 -4.05
CA LYS A 713 -40.70 17.75 -2.61
C LYS A 713 -39.85 18.70 -1.74
N ILE A 714 -38.63 19.01 -2.16
CA ILE A 714 -37.72 19.91 -1.45
C ILE A 714 -38.29 21.33 -1.43
N ARG A 715 -38.76 21.82 -2.59
CA ARG A 715 -39.37 23.15 -2.71
C ARG A 715 -40.63 23.31 -1.86
N GLU A 716 -41.43 22.27 -1.72
CA GLU A 716 -42.62 22.27 -0.86
C GLU A 716 -42.25 22.43 0.61
N ILE A 717 -41.24 21.69 1.09
CA ILE A 717 -40.73 21.81 2.46
C ILE A 717 -40.21 23.23 2.70
N VAL A 718 -39.33 23.73 1.81
CA VAL A 718 -38.77 25.08 1.93
C VAL A 718 -39.84 26.16 1.97
N LYS A 719 -40.91 26.04 1.17
CA LYS A 719 -42.02 27.00 1.19
C LYS A 719 -42.69 27.12 2.56
N SER A 720 -42.69 26.05 3.36
CA SER A 720 -43.24 26.08 4.72
C SER A 720 -42.29 26.64 5.78
N LEU A 721 -40.98 26.67 5.49
CA LEU A 721 -39.93 27.07 6.43
C LEU A 721 -39.36 28.46 6.17
N LYS A 722 -39.47 28.95 4.93
CA LYS A 722 -38.87 30.22 4.52
C LYS A 722 -39.51 31.42 5.21
N VAL A 723 -38.67 32.28 5.78
CA VAL A 723 -39.05 33.58 6.34
C VAL A 723 -38.63 34.66 5.34
N GLU A 724 -39.60 35.30 4.69
CA GLU A 724 -39.31 36.27 3.62
C GLU A 724 -38.48 37.46 4.11
N GLY A 725 -37.33 37.67 3.46
CA GLY A 725 -36.39 38.76 3.77
C GLY A 725 -35.48 38.51 4.97
N ASP A 726 -35.52 37.32 5.59
CA ASP A 726 -34.70 36.97 6.75
C ASP A 726 -34.04 35.60 6.56
N ASP A 727 -32.83 35.62 6.00
CA ASP A 727 -32.03 34.42 5.77
C ASP A 727 -31.57 33.75 7.08
N GLU A 728 -31.35 34.53 8.16
CA GLU A 728 -30.95 33.99 9.46
C GLU A 728 -32.11 33.25 10.13
N ALA A 729 -33.32 33.83 10.12
CA ALA A 729 -34.51 33.16 10.60
C ALA A 729 -34.87 31.93 9.73
N THR A 730 -34.69 32.02 8.42
CA THR A 730 -34.89 30.89 7.50
C THR A 730 -33.91 29.76 7.80
N ALA A 731 -32.62 30.05 7.99
CA ALA A 731 -31.62 29.06 8.32
C ALA A 731 -31.91 28.39 9.67
N ALA A 732 -32.28 29.16 10.71
CA ALA A 732 -32.65 28.63 12.00
C ALA A 732 -33.90 27.71 11.94
N ALA A 733 -34.90 28.06 11.13
CA ALA A 733 -36.09 27.24 10.93
C ALA A 733 -35.77 25.91 10.21
N ILE A 734 -34.90 25.95 9.20
CA ILE A 734 -34.45 24.76 8.48
C ILE A 734 -33.64 23.82 9.40
N VAL A 735 -32.69 24.37 10.16
CA VAL A 735 -31.87 23.62 11.12
C VAL A 735 -32.76 22.93 12.16
N THR A 736 -33.70 23.67 12.75
CA THR A 736 -34.66 23.11 13.72
C THR A 736 -35.50 22.01 13.09
N TRP A 737 -36.01 22.24 11.88
CA TRP A 737 -36.83 21.25 11.18
C TRP A 737 -36.05 19.96 10.89
N ALA A 738 -34.82 20.06 10.38
CA ALA A 738 -33.98 18.90 10.13
C ALA A 738 -33.71 18.12 11.43
N HIS A 739 -33.35 18.84 12.50
CA HIS A 739 -33.10 18.26 13.82
C HIS A 739 -34.29 17.44 14.36
N GLU A 740 -35.49 17.98 14.23
CA GLU A 740 -36.72 17.34 14.73
C GLU A 740 -37.26 16.22 13.82
N ARG A 741 -36.88 16.21 12.54
CA ARG A 741 -37.45 15.27 11.55
C ARG A 741 -36.63 14.02 11.31
N ILE A 742 -35.32 14.10 11.51
CA ILE A 742 -34.40 12.97 11.39
C ILE A 742 -34.16 12.39 12.79
N ARG A 743 -34.08 11.07 12.87
CA ARG A 743 -33.64 10.36 14.07
C ARG A 743 -32.17 9.98 13.89
N TYR A 744 -31.34 10.35 14.84
CA TYR A 744 -29.92 10.02 14.80
C TYR A 744 -29.72 8.50 14.83
N ARG A 745 -29.07 7.99 13.79
CA ARG A 745 -28.67 6.59 13.63
C ARG A 745 -27.45 6.55 12.73
N VAL A 746 -26.38 5.94 13.22
CA VAL A 746 -25.16 5.78 12.43
C VAL A 746 -25.43 4.84 11.25
N THR A 747 -25.13 5.31 10.04
CA THR A 747 -25.42 4.63 8.78
C THR A 747 -24.14 4.50 7.96
N PRO A 748 -23.75 3.29 7.50
CA PRO A 748 -22.48 3.10 6.81
C PRO A 748 -22.43 3.67 5.38
N ASN A 749 -23.58 4.16 4.86
CA ASN A 749 -23.69 4.74 3.52
C ASN A 749 -24.75 5.86 3.54
N SER A 750 -24.36 7.07 3.11
CA SER A 750 -25.29 8.20 2.91
C SER A 750 -26.32 7.93 1.79
N PRO A 751 -27.63 7.90 2.08
CA PRO A 751 -28.68 7.75 1.07
C PRO A 751 -28.90 9.05 0.27
N ASP A 752 -29.61 8.97 -0.88
CA ASP A 752 -30.07 10.18 -1.60
C ASP A 752 -30.91 11.04 -0.63
N VAL A 753 -30.80 12.37 -0.69
CA VAL A 753 -31.56 13.30 0.16
C VAL A 753 -33.07 13.05 0.08
N LEU A 754 -33.58 12.56 -1.06
CA LEU A 754 -34.98 12.17 -1.19
C LEU A 754 -35.32 10.89 -0.41
N GLU A 755 -34.42 9.92 -0.39
CA GLU A 755 -34.57 8.70 0.41
C GLU A 755 -34.47 9.03 1.90
N LEU A 756 -33.56 9.93 2.29
CA LEU A 756 -33.43 10.42 3.67
C LEU A 756 -34.73 11.05 4.20
N ILE A 757 -35.45 11.82 3.39
CA ILE A 757 -36.75 12.41 3.77
C ILE A 757 -37.80 11.32 4.04
N GLU A 758 -37.71 10.19 3.33
CA GLU A 758 -38.62 9.04 3.48
C GLU A 758 -38.24 8.17 4.67
N GLN A 759 -36.95 7.84 4.82
CA GLN A 759 -36.41 6.98 5.87
C GLN A 759 -36.39 7.66 7.24
N ARG A 760 -36.04 8.96 7.28
CA ARG A 760 -35.92 9.80 8.48
C ARG A 760 -34.93 9.27 9.53
N GLU A 761 -33.90 8.59 9.08
CA GLU A 761 -32.80 8.10 9.91
C GLU A 761 -31.47 8.47 9.22
N GLY A 762 -30.45 8.80 9.99
CA GLY A 762 -29.10 9.16 9.50
C GLY A 762 -28.24 9.76 10.61
N ASP A 763 -26.97 10.02 10.35
CA ASP A 763 -26.01 10.62 11.26
C ASP A 763 -25.65 12.07 10.88
N CYS A 764 -24.54 12.60 11.40
CA CYS A 764 -24.18 14.00 11.18
C CYS A 764 -24.11 14.37 9.69
N THR A 765 -23.71 13.44 8.83
CA THR A 765 -23.60 13.67 7.39
C THR A 765 -24.97 13.87 6.77
N GLU A 766 -25.95 13.01 7.04
CA GLU A 766 -27.31 13.15 6.51
C GLU A 766 -28.01 14.43 7.01
N TYR A 767 -27.84 14.78 8.28
CA TYR A 767 -28.38 16.02 8.83
C TYR A 767 -27.79 17.24 8.09
N ALA A 768 -26.49 17.25 7.83
CA ALA A 768 -25.80 18.32 7.13
C ALA A 768 -26.23 18.40 5.66
N LEU A 769 -26.25 17.26 4.95
CA LEU A 769 -26.68 17.14 3.55
C LEU A 769 -28.09 17.70 3.33
N LEU A 770 -29.06 17.23 4.12
CA LEU A 770 -30.45 17.68 4.05
C LEU A 770 -30.56 19.19 4.29
N THR A 771 -29.84 19.69 5.30
CA THR A 771 -29.85 21.11 5.67
C THR A 771 -29.26 21.98 4.55
N VAL A 772 -28.14 21.58 3.95
CA VAL A 772 -27.54 22.28 2.78
C VAL A 772 -28.51 22.28 1.61
N THR A 773 -29.14 21.15 1.28
CA THR A 773 -30.15 21.06 0.21
C THR A 773 -31.30 22.04 0.44
N LEU A 774 -31.85 22.08 1.64
CA LEU A 774 -32.97 22.96 1.98
C LEU A 774 -32.57 24.45 1.93
N LEU A 775 -31.37 24.79 2.40
CA LEU A 775 -30.83 26.16 2.32
C LEU A 775 -30.63 26.62 0.88
N ARG A 776 -30.01 25.78 0.05
CA ARG A 776 -29.81 26.07 -1.39
C ARG A 776 -31.14 26.24 -2.11
N ALA A 777 -32.12 25.37 -1.81
CA ALA A 777 -33.47 25.48 -2.34
C ALA A 777 -34.22 26.75 -1.86
N ALA A 778 -33.86 27.30 -0.69
CA ALA A 778 -34.36 28.60 -0.21
C ALA A 778 -33.70 29.81 -0.89
N GLY A 779 -32.62 29.59 -1.66
CA GLY A 779 -31.82 30.63 -2.31
C GLY A 779 -30.64 31.13 -1.48
N ILE A 780 -30.30 30.42 -0.40
CA ILE A 780 -29.21 30.74 0.52
C ILE A 780 -28.00 29.88 0.14
N PRO A 781 -26.85 30.47 -0.25
CA PRO A 781 -25.64 29.71 -0.53
C PRO A 781 -25.18 28.97 0.72
N ALA A 782 -25.03 27.66 0.61
CA ALA A 782 -24.59 26.80 1.71
C ALA A 782 -23.66 25.71 1.21
N ARG A 783 -22.73 25.28 2.07
CA ARG A 783 -21.82 24.16 1.84
C ARG A 783 -21.75 23.29 3.10
N LEU A 784 -21.38 22.03 2.87
CA LEU A 784 -20.99 21.14 3.95
C LEU A 784 -19.67 21.63 4.54
N GLU A 785 -19.53 21.43 5.83
CA GLU A 785 -18.26 21.54 6.55
C GLU A 785 -18.04 20.24 7.30
N GLU A 786 -16.77 19.86 7.46
CA GLU A 786 -16.37 18.66 8.17
C GLU A 786 -15.13 18.93 9.02
N GLY A 787 -14.88 18.05 9.98
CA GLY A 787 -13.74 18.12 10.87
C GLY A 787 -13.96 17.35 12.15
N MET A 788 -13.39 17.86 13.24
CA MET A 788 -13.46 17.24 14.56
C MET A 788 -14.35 18.06 15.49
N SER A 789 -15.21 17.40 16.27
CA SER A 789 -16.12 18.06 17.22
C SER A 789 -16.02 17.46 18.61
N ALA A 790 -15.93 18.31 19.62
CA ALA A 790 -15.89 17.91 21.03
C ALA A 790 -17.28 17.49 21.55
N GLY A 791 -17.41 16.22 21.95
CA GLY A 791 -18.59 15.61 22.55
C GLY A 791 -18.24 14.88 23.84
N GLY A 792 -18.95 15.13 24.95
CA GLY A 792 -18.61 14.48 26.23
C GLY A 792 -17.14 14.68 26.63
N ASP A 793 -16.40 13.57 26.73
CA ASP A 793 -14.98 13.49 27.12
C ASP A 793 -14.04 13.22 25.92
N ASP A 794 -14.56 13.24 24.70
CA ASP A 794 -13.80 12.95 23.48
C ASP A 794 -14.06 14.01 22.38
N MET A 795 -13.28 13.90 21.31
CA MET A 795 -13.38 14.72 20.10
C MET A 795 -13.33 13.81 18.88
N GLY A 796 -14.48 13.61 18.24
CA GLY A 796 -14.63 12.72 17.10
C GLY A 796 -14.93 13.43 15.78
N ALA A 797 -14.84 12.68 14.68
CA ALA A 797 -15.22 13.17 13.35
C ALA A 797 -16.69 13.64 13.32
N HIS A 798 -16.95 14.75 12.64
CA HIS A 798 -18.28 15.36 12.58
C HIS A 798 -18.49 16.18 11.31
N ALA A 799 -19.72 16.16 10.78
CA ALA A 799 -20.16 16.99 9.66
C ALA A 799 -21.20 18.03 10.13
N TRP A 800 -21.11 19.25 9.59
CA TRP A 800 -22.06 20.34 9.84
C TRP A 800 -22.20 21.25 8.62
N VAL A 801 -22.79 22.45 8.80
CA VAL A 801 -23.19 23.31 7.69
C VAL A 801 -22.63 24.71 7.82
N ALA A 802 -22.02 25.22 6.74
CA ALA A 802 -21.77 26.64 6.55
C ALA A 802 -22.76 27.25 5.56
N TRP A 803 -23.30 28.42 5.88
CA TRP A 803 -24.16 29.21 5.00
C TRP A 803 -23.70 30.67 4.94
N TYR A 804 -23.97 31.32 3.81
CA TYR A 804 -23.48 32.66 3.54
C TYR A 804 -24.59 33.70 3.82
N ASP A 805 -24.37 34.58 4.81
CA ASP A 805 -25.34 35.61 5.25
C ASP A 805 -25.38 36.86 4.37
N GLY A 806 -24.70 36.82 3.22
CA GLY A 806 -24.47 37.97 2.34
C GLY A 806 -23.17 38.72 2.63
N LYS A 807 -22.58 38.56 3.82
CA LYS A 807 -21.36 39.25 4.24
C LYS A 807 -20.24 38.29 4.65
N ARG A 808 -20.60 37.16 5.28
CA ARG A 808 -19.66 36.17 5.80
C ARG A 808 -20.28 34.79 5.84
N TRP A 809 -19.41 33.79 5.98
CA TRP A 809 -19.81 32.44 6.35
C TRP A 809 -20.26 32.38 7.81
N ARG A 810 -21.37 31.68 8.03
CA ARG A 810 -21.97 31.37 9.32
C ARG A 810 -22.10 29.86 9.40
N GLU A 811 -21.85 29.28 10.55
CA GLU A 811 -21.87 27.83 10.71
C GLU A 811 -22.94 27.41 11.72
N VAL A 812 -23.67 26.34 11.39
CA VAL A 812 -24.78 25.78 12.16
C VAL A 812 -24.62 24.26 12.24
N ASP A 813 -25.15 23.66 13.30
CA ASP A 813 -25.08 22.21 13.51
C ASP A 813 -26.51 21.64 13.61
N PRO A 814 -27.03 21.05 12.53
CA PRO A 814 -28.37 20.44 12.53
C PRO A 814 -28.47 19.19 13.40
N THR A 815 -27.37 18.48 13.62
CA THR A 815 -27.32 17.30 14.49
C THR A 815 -27.58 17.70 15.94
N ALA A 816 -26.96 18.80 16.39
CA ALA A 816 -27.17 19.38 17.72
C ALA A 816 -28.39 20.32 17.80
N GLY A 817 -29.03 20.64 16.66
CA GLY A 817 -30.13 21.60 16.58
C GLY A 817 -29.71 23.04 16.89
N THR A 818 -28.43 23.39 16.72
CA THR A 818 -27.91 24.70 17.08
C THR A 818 -27.78 25.63 15.88
N ALA A 819 -28.30 26.85 16.01
CA ALA A 819 -28.17 27.90 15.01
C ALA A 819 -26.79 28.58 14.98
N TYR A 820 -25.81 28.02 15.69
CA TYR A 820 -24.42 28.45 15.65
C TYR A 820 -23.49 27.32 16.10
N VAL A 821 -22.27 27.34 15.58
CA VAL A 821 -21.16 26.46 15.96
C VAL A 821 -20.17 27.18 16.89
N GLY A 822 -19.76 26.49 17.96
CA GLY A 822 -18.78 26.99 18.94
C GLY A 822 -17.35 26.51 18.65
N SER A 823 -16.40 26.91 19.49
CA SER A 823 -14.98 26.51 19.41
C SER A 823 -14.70 25.05 19.74
N GLY A 824 -15.75 24.24 19.98
CA GLY A 824 -15.65 22.79 20.06
C GLY A 824 -15.58 22.10 18.69
N HIS A 825 -15.94 22.79 17.61
CA HIS A 825 -15.84 22.28 16.24
C HIS A 825 -14.61 22.85 15.55
N LEU A 826 -13.70 21.97 15.16
CA LEU A 826 -12.45 22.25 14.49
C LEU A 826 -12.60 21.79 13.04
N ARG A 827 -12.66 22.73 12.09
CA ARG A 827 -12.67 22.44 10.66
C ARG A 827 -11.29 21.93 10.25
N LEU A 828 -11.18 20.62 10.10
CA LEU A 828 -9.97 19.88 9.78
C LEU A 828 -10.30 18.86 8.68
N GLU A 829 -9.32 18.47 7.87
CA GLU A 829 -9.47 17.36 6.92
C GLU A 829 -9.67 16.05 7.71
N VAL A 830 -10.90 15.54 7.72
CA VAL A 830 -11.30 14.43 8.60
C VAL A 830 -10.45 13.19 8.35
N VAL A 831 -10.25 12.82 7.08
CA VAL A 831 -9.48 11.64 6.68
C VAL A 831 -8.03 11.71 7.20
N ASP A 832 -7.40 12.88 7.13
CA ASP A 832 -6.03 13.06 7.63
C ASP A 832 -5.95 12.92 9.14
N VAL A 833 -6.86 13.56 9.88
CA VAL A 833 -6.87 13.47 11.35
C VAL A 833 -7.16 12.05 11.81
N LEU A 834 -8.08 11.38 11.13
CA LEU A 834 -8.48 10.00 11.40
C LEU A 834 -7.33 9.00 11.12
N ALA A 835 -6.56 9.19 10.04
CA ALA A 835 -5.35 8.43 9.77
C ALA A 835 -4.31 8.62 10.88
N LEU A 836 -4.08 9.86 11.32
CA LEU A 836 -3.16 10.17 12.41
C LEU A 836 -3.64 9.60 13.74
N LEU A 837 -4.93 9.68 14.08
CA LEU A 837 -5.50 9.06 15.27
C LEU A 837 -5.26 7.55 15.29
N SER A 838 -5.49 6.88 14.16
CA SER A 838 -5.29 5.44 14.01
C SER A 838 -3.83 5.03 14.17
N LEU A 839 -2.92 5.89 13.72
CA LEU A 839 -1.48 5.72 13.93
C LEU A 839 -1.02 6.22 15.31
N GLY A 840 -1.90 6.69 16.21
CA GLY A 840 -1.53 7.29 17.50
C GLY A 840 -0.64 8.53 17.37
N GLN A 841 -0.75 9.23 16.24
CA GLN A 841 0.00 10.42 15.84
C GLN A 841 -0.87 11.69 15.90
N PHE A 842 -1.97 11.67 16.65
CA PHE A 842 -2.79 12.84 16.95
C PHE A 842 -3.30 12.76 18.38
N GLU A 843 -2.99 13.76 19.20
CA GLU A 843 -3.43 13.82 20.59
C GLU A 843 -3.75 15.27 21.00
N VAL A 844 -4.88 15.47 21.70
CA VAL A 844 -5.20 16.75 22.33
C VAL A 844 -4.57 16.80 23.73
N LEU A 845 -3.43 17.49 23.86
CA LEU A 845 -2.67 17.56 25.11
C LEU A 845 -3.32 18.49 26.16
N ALA A 846 -3.84 19.62 25.71
CA ALA A 846 -4.44 20.63 26.59
C ALA A 846 -5.47 21.47 25.85
N ILE A 847 -6.44 21.98 26.61
CA ILE A 847 -7.42 22.95 26.13
C ILE A 847 -7.52 24.09 27.12
N ASP A 848 -7.11 25.29 26.69
CA ASP A 848 -7.12 26.51 27.47
C ASP A 848 -8.14 27.51 26.91
N ARG A 849 -8.68 28.36 27.77
CA ARG A 849 -9.50 29.49 27.33
C ARG A 849 -8.58 30.68 27.06
N LEU A 850 -8.74 31.33 25.91
CA LEU A 850 -8.05 32.59 25.65
C LEU A 850 -8.80 33.73 26.36
N ASP A 851 -8.37 34.03 27.59
CA ASP A 851 -8.86 35.19 28.33
C ASP A 851 -8.41 36.48 27.63
N ARG A 852 -9.38 37.36 27.37
CA ARG A 852 -9.18 38.63 26.65
C ARG A 852 -8.24 39.60 27.34
#